data_AF-A0A6I7YUK9-F1
#
_entry.id   AF-A0A6I7YUK9-F1
#
_cell.length_a   1.000
_cell.length_b   1.000
_cell.length_c   1.000
_cell.angle_alpha   90.00
_cell.angle_beta   90.00
_cell.angle_gamma   90.00
#
_symmetry.space_group_name_H-M   'P 1'
#
loop_
_entity.id
_entity.type
_entity.pdbx_description
1 polymer ?
#
loop_
_entity_poly.entity_id
_entity_poly.type
_entity_poly.pdbx_seq_one_letter_code
_entity_poly.pdbx_strand_id
1 'polypeptide(L)'
;MLSFVVAASGLATTPGAAAVSGADIRQGRSTSGPAPVVSDLEVEHQVQPLGVDVPRPGLSWRSALGRGATGRAAAGQTAYEIEVSTSRDGRGKVWDSGRVRSSRSYDVTYGGPALTSRTRYYWRVRTWDGAGEVSPWSDEARFETAFVDPGDFQGSWIGAHAKAPALRLDDANWIWYPEGDPSDSAPAGSRYLRRSFDLPDGARIGSAETQLTADDRFTLYVNGTEVAGSARVADSWRTATVVDIAPYLRTGTNVLAVEATNTSQGPAGVLGSVHFEGAGSPADLVTDSAWKAANSADDGWEQPGHDDTAWPNARVAARYGSGPWGRSVSAPPPPETLLRDEFTASKPIASARAHIAGLGYNKLYLNGRRIGDRELEPGFTVYDKTVLYATYDVTDALRTGGNAVGVSLGRGFYSMTNPDEWKASSWWGEPKLKLELDLTYTDGTHRRVVSDSGWKVSDGPTITESLWFGESYDARAEQPGWSRPGFDDTAWHPALNVDGPKGTLRSESFPPVKVTDHLNAEHTTAPAEGTHVYDYGSPTAGWARIGVQGPAGATVTVTYGEKLRADGTVDNTGAFGMALQTYSYTLKGDGVESYQPSYSYAGFRYAQVVVPQGVTLRSVDGMRVHTAVRTTGDFTSSSDLLNRYQDAQADTVLNNLHSIPTDTPMYEKRPYTADGFLYADSAIANFDMRNFYESWMRSHRDDQNADGSIGPTVPTTESGKLVKDPVWSASYVLGTWDLYWYYGDTKAVAENYDGMKAWLAYYEHDIAGTGGIYTGFSYGDWLSPEGSNAPEGTRLSGTAYIYLTATRLATMAEALGHDADARHFDAFAAQVKDTFNATFYHRDKGAYYDNEAAGYRQTSNLLPLSFGLVPEEHRAAVIDHLVADLHARGDHLDTGALGTKVLLPVLTEAGHADLAYAVATNPTYPGWGYWFEGLGATTMWEEWNANSRSHDHAFMGTVDDWLYQDVAGVQATAPAYAKVRIRPHVVGGLTHASAHVESPLGRITSSWARTRGRFTLRVDVPMGSTADVLVPVGGRQTAHAPADAVAGEREGGYAHFTVGAGSHSFRVTG
;
A
#
# COMPACT_ATOMS: atom_id res chain seq x y z
N MET A 1 39.86 -50.25 -28.18
CA MET A 1 39.49 -51.68 -28.30
C MET A 1 38.05 -51.84 -27.85
N LEU A 2 37.28 -52.59 -28.65
CA LEU A 2 35.92 -53.15 -28.45
C LEU A 2 35.60 -53.57 -26.98
N SER A 3 34.37 -53.67 -26.45
CA SER A 3 32.99 -53.71 -26.99
C SER A 3 31.95 -53.57 -25.84
N PHE A 4 30.71 -53.23 -26.23
CA PHE A 4 29.37 -53.25 -25.57
C PHE A 4 29.07 -54.19 -24.39
N VAL A 5 28.16 -53.79 -23.47
CA VAL A 5 26.73 -54.22 -23.35
C VAL A 5 25.97 -53.35 -22.33
N VAL A 6 24.71 -53.05 -22.65
CA VAL A 6 23.70 -52.29 -21.88
C VAL A 6 22.99 -53.18 -20.86
N ALA A 7 22.67 -52.65 -19.66
CA ALA A 7 21.46 -53.00 -18.91
C ALA A 7 21.11 -51.90 -17.90
N ALA A 8 19.88 -51.40 -17.99
CA ALA A 8 19.23 -50.50 -17.05
C ALA A 8 18.38 -51.30 -16.05
N SER A 9 18.25 -50.79 -14.83
CA SER A 9 17.17 -51.18 -13.91
C SER A 9 16.94 -50.07 -12.89
N GLY A 10 15.82 -49.37 -13.04
CA GLY A 10 15.21 -48.53 -12.00
C GLY A 10 14.19 -49.33 -11.19
N LEU A 11 13.81 -48.80 -10.02
CA LEU A 11 12.65 -49.22 -9.25
C LEU A 11 12.08 -47.99 -8.52
N ALA A 12 10.96 -47.49 -9.02
CA ALA A 12 10.00 -46.66 -8.32
C ALA A 12 8.79 -47.54 -8.00
N THR A 13 8.35 -47.57 -6.75
CA THR A 13 7.19 -48.35 -6.32
C THR A 13 5.96 -47.44 -6.22
N THR A 14 5.03 -47.62 -7.16
CA THR A 14 3.62 -47.24 -7.07
C THR A 14 2.84 -48.34 -6.32
N PRO A 15 1.81 -48.02 -5.51
CA PRO A 15 0.79 -48.99 -5.14
C PRO A 15 -0.30 -49.00 -6.21
N GLY A 16 -0.52 -50.17 -6.82
CA GLY A 16 -1.50 -50.38 -7.88
C GLY A 16 -2.95 -50.33 -7.40
N ALA A 17 -3.80 -49.72 -8.22
CA ALA A 17 -5.24 -49.81 -8.14
C ALA A 17 -5.71 -51.21 -8.56
N ALA A 18 -6.41 -51.91 -7.66
CA ALA A 18 -7.17 -53.11 -7.99
C ALA A 18 -8.60 -52.72 -8.37
N ALA A 19 -8.98 -52.98 -9.63
CA ALA A 19 -10.36 -52.92 -10.08
C ALA A 19 -11.14 -54.12 -9.48
N VAL A 20 -12.22 -53.82 -8.75
CA VAL A 20 -13.19 -54.83 -8.31
C VAL A 20 -14.49 -54.59 -9.07
N SER A 21 -14.91 -55.59 -9.84
CA SER A 21 -16.16 -55.62 -10.59
C SER A 21 -17.35 -55.92 -9.69
N GLY A 22 -18.40 -55.10 -9.86
CA GLY A 22 -19.83 -55.31 -9.63
C GLY A 22 -20.32 -56.39 -8.66
N ALA A 23 -21.02 -55.96 -7.61
CA ALA A 23 -22.16 -56.68 -7.05
C ALA A 23 -23.25 -55.68 -6.62
N ASP A 24 -24.47 -55.92 -7.11
CA ASP A 24 -25.70 -55.17 -6.88
C ASP A 24 -25.96 -54.82 -5.40
N ILE A 25 -26.08 -53.54 -5.10
CA ILE A 25 -26.76 -53.07 -3.89
C ILE A 25 -28.15 -52.58 -4.30
N ARG A 26 -29.14 -53.28 -3.77
CA ARG A 26 -30.57 -53.02 -3.89
C ARG A 26 -30.89 -51.56 -3.55
N GLN A 27 -31.64 -50.92 -4.44
CA GLN A 27 -32.29 -49.63 -4.23
C GLN A 27 -33.21 -49.70 -2.99
N GLY A 28 -32.70 -49.27 -1.84
CA GLY A 28 -33.53 -48.66 -0.81
C GLY A 28 -33.86 -47.24 -1.26
N ARG A 29 -35.14 -46.86 -1.22
CA ARG A 29 -35.58 -45.48 -1.50
C ARG A 29 -34.81 -44.51 -0.60
N SER A 30 -33.84 -43.80 -1.18
CA SER A 30 -33.23 -42.61 -0.60
C SER A 30 -34.30 -41.53 -0.50
N THR A 31 -34.52 -41.03 0.71
CA THR A 31 -35.11 -39.71 0.91
C THR A 31 -34.08 -38.70 0.43
N SER A 32 -34.13 -38.33 -0.86
CA SER A 32 -33.19 -37.41 -1.47
C SER A 32 -33.28 -36.04 -0.80
N GLY A 33 -32.30 -35.72 0.04
CA GLY A 33 -31.99 -34.34 0.37
C GLY A 33 -31.59 -33.58 -0.91
N PRO A 34 -31.69 -32.25 -0.91
CA PRO A 34 -31.30 -31.46 -2.09
C PRO A 34 -29.78 -31.55 -2.29
N ALA A 35 -29.35 -31.83 -3.52
CA ALA A 35 -27.93 -31.98 -3.88
C ALA A 35 -27.11 -30.71 -3.56
N PRO A 36 -25.81 -30.84 -3.27
CA PRO A 36 -24.93 -29.69 -3.09
C PRO A 36 -24.90 -28.82 -4.35
N VAL A 37 -24.75 -27.50 -4.15
CA VAL A 37 -24.60 -26.51 -5.23
C VAL A 37 -23.21 -25.92 -5.13
N VAL A 38 -22.51 -25.82 -6.28
CA VAL A 38 -21.17 -25.22 -6.36
C VAL A 38 -21.27 -23.84 -7.01
N SER A 39 -20.66 -22.84 -6.39
CA SER A 39 -20.64 -21.44 -6.84
C SER A 39 -19.29 -20.79 -6.60
N ASP A 40 -19.15 -19.52 -7.01
CA ASP A 40 -18.03 -18.64 -6.66
C ASP A 40 -16.67 -19.25 -7.03
N LEU A 41 -16.55 -19.67 -8.29
CA LEU A 41 -15.32 -20.22 -8.84
C LEU A 41 -14.27 -19.12 -8.99
N GLU A 42 -13.13 -19.31 -8.33
CA GLU A 42 -11.98 -18.42 -8.36
C GLU A 42 -10.72 -19.16 -8.85
N VAL A 43 -9.83 -18.42 -9.50
CA VAL A 43 -8.47 -18.87 -9.84
C VAL A 43 -7.50 -17.84 -9.27
N GLU A 44 -6.53 -18.27 -8.45
CA GLU A 44 -5.63 -17.35 -7.72
C GLU A 44 -6.41 -16.22 -7.02
N HIS A 45 -7.47 -16.60 -6.29
CA HIS A 45 -8.37 -15.72 -5.53
C HIS A 45 -9.14 -14.67 -6.35
N GLN A 46 -9.16 -14.81 -7.68
CA GLN A 46 -9.86 -13.89 -8.58
C GLN A 46 -10.98 -14.58 -9.36
N VAL A 47 -12.05 -13.83 -9.61
CA VAL A 47 -13.14 -14.25 -10.49
C VAL A 47 -12.75 -14.00 -11.94
N GLN A 48 -12.63 -15.09 -12.71
CA GLN A 48 -12.26 -15.07 -14.13
C GLN A 48 -11.03 -14.21 -14.48
N PRO A 49 -9.88 -14.43 -13.84
CA PRO A 49 -8.72 -13.56 -14.00
C PRO A 49 -8.18 -13.54 -15.44
N LEU A 50 -7.68 -12.36 -15.81
CA LEU A 50 -6.93 -12.12 -17.03
C LEU A 50 -5.47 -11.88 -16.67
N GLY A 51 -4.57 -12.64 -17.29
CA GLY A 51 -3.12 -12.47 -17.13
C GLY A 51 -2.47 -13.42 -16.12
N VAL A 52 -3.08 -14.58 -15.84
CA VAL A 52 -2.51 -15.57 -14.91
C VAL A 52 -1.14 -16.04 -15.42
N ASP A 53 -0.09 -15.87 -14.63
CA ASP A 53 1.26 -16.29 -14.95
C ASP A 53 1.77 -17.42 -14.04
N VAL A 54 0.97 -17.81 -13.04
CA VAL A 54 1.25 -18.94 -12.16
C VAL A 54 1.15 -20.23 -12.97
N PRO A 55 2.23 -21.04 -13.10
CA PRO A 55 2.22 -22.22 -13.96
C PRO A 55 1.25 -23.32 -13.53
N ARG A 56 0.94 -23.36 -12.23
CA ARG A 56 -0.04 -24.28 -11.63
C ARG A 56 -0.97 -23.49 -10.71
N PRO A 57 -1.97 -22.81 -11.29
CA PRO A 57 -2.80 -21.91 -10.51
C PRO A 57 -3.68 -22.68 -9.51
N GLY A 58 -3.96 -22.07 -8.37
CA GLY A 58 -4.91 -22.52 -7.37
C GLY A 58 -6.34 -22.29 -7.85
N LEU A 59 -7.18 -23.31 -7.69
CA LEU A 59 -8.59 -23.30 -8.03
C LEU A 59 -9.43 -23.37 -6.74
N SER A 60 -10.41 -22.48 -6.62
CA SER A 60 -11.26 -22.36 -5.44
C SER A 60 -12.74 -22.32 -5.84
N TRP A 61 -13.60 -22.85 -4.99
CA TRP A 61 -15.05 -22.85 -5.16
C TRP A 61 -15.76 -22.93 -3.81
N ARG A 62 -16.99 -22.41 -3.76
CA ARG A 62 -17.85 -22.54 -2.60
C ARG A 62 -18.85 -23.66 -2.82
N SER A 63 -19.07 -24.47 -1.80
CA SER A 63 -20.11 -25.49 -1.77
C SER A 63 -21.21 -25.07 -0.80
N ALA A 64 -22.45 -25.03 -1.27
CA ALA A 64 -23.61 -24.71 -0.46
C ALA A 64 -24.55 -25.90 -0.34
N LEU A 65 -25.26 -25.98 0.80
CA LEU A 65 -26.33 -26.93 0.97
C LEU A 65 -27.52 -26.55 0.10
N GLY A 66 -28.12 -27.54 -0.57
CA GLY A 66 -29.39 -27.32 -1.26
C GLY A 66 -30.49 -26.90 -0.28
N ARG A 67 -31.47 -26.12 -0.76
CA ARG A 67 -32.53 -25.54 0.09
C ARG A 67 -33.25 -26.60 0.94
N GLY A 68 -33.15 -26.50 2.26
CA GLY A 68 -33.86 -27.35 3.22
C GLY A 68 -33.05 -28.50 3.83
N ALA A 69 -31.77 -28.65 3.47
CA ALA A 69 -30.86 -29.56 4.18
C ALA A 69 -30.40 -28.94 5.50
N THR A 70 -30.65 -29.63 6.63
CA THR A 70 -30.20 -29.26 7.97
C THR A 70 -29.63 -30.48 8.70
N GLY A 71 -28.74 -30.24 9.67
CA GLY A 71 -28.21 -31.28 10.57
C GLY A 71 -26.93 -31.99 10.12
N ARG A 72 -26.37 -32.79 11.03
CA ARG A 72 -25.11 -33.56 10.88
C ARG A 72 -25.02 -34.50 9.65
N ALA A 73 -26.15 -34.83 9.02
CA ALA A 73 -26.18 -35.61 7.78
C ALA A 73 -25.70 -34.80 6.55
N ALA A 74 -25.63 -33.47 6.66
CA ALA A 74 -25.01 -32.56 5.72
C ALA A 74 -23.47 -32.49 5.90
N ALA A 75 -22.84 -33.66 6.06
CA ALA A 75 -21.38 -33.75 6.10
C ALA A 75 -20.83 -33.09 4.82
N GLY A 76 -19.90 -32.14 5.01
CA GLY A 76 -19.39 -31.29 3.94
C GLY A 76 -18.74 -32.05 2.79
N GLN A 77 -18.14 -31.33 1.86
CA GLN A 77 -17.47 -31.94 0.71
C GLN A 77 -16.54 -33.09 1.14
N THR A 78 -16.67 -34.25 0.49
CA THR A 78 -15.79 -35.42 0.68
C THR A 78 -14.93 -35.73 -0.54
N ALA A 79 -15.36 -35.24 -1.71
CA ALA A 79 -14.62 -35.37 -2.95
C ALA A 79 -14.96 -34.22 -3.91
N TYR A 80 -14.10 -34.01 -4.90
CA TYR A 80 -14.34 -33.11 -6.03
C TYR A 80 -13.86 -33.75 -7.35
N GLU A 81 -14.30 -33.19 -8.46
CA GLU A 81 -13.81 -33.47 -9.81
C GLU A 81 -13.78 -32.17 -10.60
N ILE A 82 -12.66 -31.89 -11.26
CA ILE A 82 -12.39 -30.68 -12.02
C ILE A 82 -12.12 -31.05 -13.47
N GLU A 83 -12.73 -30.30 -14.39
CA GLU A 83 -12.40 -30.35 -15.82
C GLU A 83 -11.88 -29.00 -16.28
N VAL A 84 -10.81 -29.01 -17.07
CA VAL A 84 -10.24 -27.82 -17.74
C VAL A 84 -10.13 -28.10 -19.24
N SER A 85 -10.51 -27.12 -20.06
CA SER A 85 -10.50 -27.21 -21.53
C SER A 85 -10.11 -25.88 -22.18
N THR A 86 -9.79 -25.90 -23.48
CA THR A 86 -9.50 -24.68 -24.25
C THR A 86 -10.73 -24.12 -24.99
N SER A 87 -11.92 -24.68 -24.78
CA SER A 87 -13.15 -24.19 -25.42
C SER A 87 -14.42 -24.45 -24.60
N ARG A 88 -15.40 -23.55 -24.71
CA ARG A 88 -16.65 -23.57 -23.93
C ARG A 88 -17.53 -24.81 -24.07
N ASP A 89 -17.38 -25.58 -25.16
CA ASP A 89 -18.17 -26.79 -25.38
C ASP A 89 -17.46 -28.06 -24.87
N GLY A 90 -16.36 -27.88 -24.12
CA GLY A 90 -15.54 -28.97 -23.58
C GLY A 90 -14.65 -29.65 -24.61
N ARG A 91 -14.62 -29.18 -25.88
CA ARG A 91 -13.60 -29.63 -26.84
C ARG A 91 -12.23 -29.14 -26.40
N GLY A 92 -11.19 -29.90 -26.74
CA GLY A 92 -9.83 -29.59 -26.28
C GLY A 92 -9.69 -29.70 -24.77
N LYS A 93 -10.24 -30.78 -24.17
CA LYS A 93 -10.02 -31.12 -22.75
C LYS A 93 -8.53 -31.20 -22.46
N VAL A 94 -8.07 -30.34 -21.55
CA VAL A 94 -6.66 -30.23 -21.13
C VAL A 94 -6.43 -31.07 -19.88
N TRP A 95 -7.38 -31.04 -18.95
CA TRP A 95 -7.27 -31.76 -17.68
C TRP A 95 -8.62 -32.30 -17.20
N ASP A 96 -8.53 -33.45 -16.54
CA ASP A 96 -9.58 -34.11 -15.78
C ASP A 96 -8.92 -34.63 -14.51
N SER A 97 -9.35 -34.16 -13.34
CA SER A 97 -8.80 -34.67 -12.07
C SER A 97 -9.29 -36.09 -11.76
N GLY A 98 -10.37 -36.54 -12.39
CA GLY A 98 -11.21 -37.61 -11.88
C GLY A 98 -11.77 -37.26 -10.50
N ARG A 99 -12.45 -38.23 -9.86
CA ARG A 99 -12.93 -38.07 -8.49
C ARG A 99 -11.77 -38.11 -7.50
N VAL A 100 -11.41 -36.95 -6.95
CA VAL A 100 -10.39 -36.80 -5.90
C VAL A 100 -11.06 -36.80 -4.53
N ARG A 101 -10.66 -37.69 -3.63
CA ARG A 101 -11.14 -37.71 -2.24
C ARG A 101 -10.44 -36.62 -1.43
N SER A 102 -11.13 -35.51 -1.19
CA SER A 102 -10.66 -34.38 -0.41
C SER A 102 -11.82 -33.47 -0.03
N SER A 103 -11.78 -32.93 1.19
CA SER A 103 -12.71 -31.90 1.66
C SER A 103 -12.27 -30.47 1.33
N ARG A 104 -11.05 -30.29 0.80
CA ARG A 104 -10.52 -28.97 0.42
C ARG A 104 -11.26 -28.43 -0.80
N SER A 105 -11.73 -27.19 -0.73
CA SER A 105 -12.44 -26.48 -1.81
C SER A 105 -11.82 -25.13 -2.17
N TYR A 106 -10.66 -24.81 -1.61
CA TYR A 106 -9.92 -23.58 -1.87
C TYR A 106 -8.45 -23.93 -2.11
N ASP A 107 -7.78 -23.16 -2.97
CA ASP A 107 -6.38 -23.33 -3.39
C ASP A 107 -6.02 -24.75 -3.78
N VAL A 108 -6.93 -25.40 -4.52
CA VAL A 108 -6.66 -26.69 -5.12
C VAL A 108 -5.77 -26.46 -6.34
N THR A 109 -4.49 -26.79 -6.21
CA THR A 109 -3.50 -26.62 -7.28
C THR A 109 -3.91 -27.37 -8.53
N TYR A 110 -3.90 -26.67 -9.67
CA TYR A 110 -4.07 -27.27 -10.99
C TYR A 110 -3.08 -28.43 -11.21
N GLY A 111 -3.62 -29.62 -11.49
CA GLY A 111 -2.87 -30.87 -11.61
C GLY A 111 -2.69 -31.40 -13.04
N GLY A 112 -3.02 -30.59 -14.04
CA GLY A 112 -2.94 -30.99 -15.45
C GLY A 112 -1.57 -30.76 -16.12
N PRO A 113 -1.49 -30.95 -17.45
CA PRO A 113 -0.30 -30.63 -18.25
C PRO A 113 0.11 -29.16 -18.14
N ALA A 114 1.36 -28.83 -18.48
CA ALA A 114 1.84 -27.45 -18.44
C ALA A 114 0.92 -26.50 -19.25
N LEU A 115 0.51 -25.40 -18.62
CA LEU A 115 -0.28 -24.37 -19.28
C LEU A 115 0.58 -23.64 -20.32
N THR A 116 -0.02 -23.32 -21.44
CA THR A 116 0.57 -22.47 -22.49
C THR A 116 0.23 -21.02 -22.23
N SER A 117 1.20 -20.12 -22.40
CA SER A 117 1.03 -18.66 -22.37
C SER A 117 -0.03 -18.16 -23.35
N ARG A 118 -0.62 -16.99 -23.07
CA ARG A 118 -1.63 -16.30 -23.90
C ARG A 118 -2.84 -17.15 -24.26
N THR A 119 -3.17 -18.10 -23.39
CA THR A 119 -4.22 -19.09 -23.66
C THR A 119 -5.36 -18.92 -22.67
N ARG A 120 -6.58 -18.88 -23.20
CA ARG A 120 -7.80 -18.94 -22.42
C ARG A 120 -8.18 -20.39 -22.13
N TYR A 121 -8.42 -20.65 -20.86
CA TYR A 121 -8.93 -21.92 -20.36
C TYR A 121 -10.33 -21.75 -19.79
N TYR A 122 -11.15 -22.77 -19.96
CA TYR A 122 -12.48 -22.91 -19.39
C TYR A 122 -12.46 -24.06 -18.40
N TRP A 123 -13.09 -23.89 -17.25
CA TRP A 123 -13.09 -24.91 -16.22
C TRP A 123 -14.41 -24.97 -15.46
N ARG A 124 -14.67 -26.13 -14.88
CA ARG A 124 -15.84 -26.41 -14.06
C ARG A 124 -15.50 -27.46 -13.01
N VAL A 125 -16.27 -27.47 -11.93
CA VAL A 125 -16.08 -28.40 -10.81
C VAL A 125 -17.42 -29.01 -10.39
N ARG A 126 -17.39 -30.24 -9.90
CA ARG A 126 -18.50 -30.87 -9.17
C ARG A 126 -17.98 -31.53 -7.90
N THR A 127 -18.86 -31.69 -6.91
CA THR A 127 -18.50 -32.14 -5.57
C THR A 127 -19.38 -33.31 -5.12
N TRP A 128 -18.92 -34.02 -4.09
CA TRP A 128 -19.70 -35.03 -3.36
C TRP A 128 -19.85 -34.60 -1.92
N ASP A 129 -21.05 -34.70 -1.36
CA ASP A 129 -21.27 -34.52 0.07
C ASP A 129 -20.91 -35.78 0.88
N GLY A 130 -21.10 -35.75 2.19
CA GLY A 130 -20.86 -36.92 3.05
C GLY A 130 -21.94 -37.99 3.02
N ALA A 131 -23.07 -37.77 2.35
CA ALA A 131 -24.01 -38.83 1.98
C ALA A 131 -23.57 -39.56 0.69
N GLY A 132 -22.56 -39.03 -0.01
CA GLY A 132 -22.07 -39.55 -1.28
C GLY A 132 -22.90 -39.09 -2.48
N GLU A 133 -23.81 -38.13 -2.29
CA GLU A 133 -24.58 -37.52 -3.38
C GLU A 133 -23.70 -36.54 -4.14
N VAL A 134 -23.84 -36.54 -5.48
CA VAL A 134 -23.02 -35.73 -6.39
C VAL A 134 -23.74 -34.43 -6.74
N SER A 135 -23.03 -33.31 -6.79
CA SER A 135 -23.56 -32.05 -7.32
C SER A 135 -23.72 -32.14 -8.84
N PRO A 136 -24.60 -31.31 -9.44
CA PRO A 136 -24.40 -30.91 -10.83
C PRO A 136 -23.00 -30.31 -11.03
N TRP A 137 -22.51 -30.32 -12.27
CA TRP A 137 -21.38 -29.46 -12.61
C TRP A 137 -21.72 -28.00 -12.32
N SER A 138 -20.75 -27.24 -11.82
CA SER A 138 -20.84 -25.79 -11.71
C SER A 138 -21.12 -25.15 -13.08
N ASP A 139 -21.57 -23.90 -13.06
CA ASP A 139 -21.43 -23.05 -14.24
C ASP A 139 -19.97 -22.99 -14.67
N GLU A 140 -19.74 -22.91 -15.98
CA GLU A 140 -18.40 -22.83 -16.54
C GLU A 140 -17.76 -21.48 -16.22
N ALA A 141 -16.61 -21.53 -15.55
CA ALA A 141 -15.73 -20.39 -15.35
C ALA A 141 -14.57 -20.42 -16.37
N ARG A 142 -13.79 -19.35 -16.41
CA ARG A 142 -12.63 -19.24 -17.30
C ARG A 142 -11.49 -18.51 -16.62
N PHE A 143 -10.27 -18.71 -17.08
CA PHE A 143 -9.13 -17.85 -16.78
C PHE A 143 -8.27 -17.74 -18.03
N GLU A 144 -7.46 -16.70 -18.13
CA GLU A 144 -6.59 -16.51 -19.28
C GLU A 144 -5.17 -16.24 -18.82
N THR A 145 -4.24 -17.01 -19.36
CA THR A 145 -2.83 -16.92 -19.01
C THR A 145 -2.16 -15.76 -19.75
N ALA A 146 -1.21 -15.07 -19.09
CA ALA A 146 -0.28 -14.18 -19.77
C ALA A 146 1.00 -14.94 -20.12
N PHE A 147 2.10 -14.76 -19.38
CA PHE A 147 3.38 -15.39 -19.64
C PHE A 147 3.70 -16.43 -18.56
N VAL A 148 3.36 -17.70 -18.81
CA VAL A 148 3.69 -18.81 -17.89
C VAL A 148 5.21 -19.03 -17.82
N ASP A 149 5.91 -18.75 -18.91
CA ASP A 149 7.35 -18.53 -18.94
C ASP A 149 7.61 -17.02 -19.12
N PRO A 150 8.29 -16.33 -18.18
CA PRO A 150 8.63 -14.91 -18.34
C PRO A 150 9.39 -14.60 -19.64
N GLY A 151 10.14 -15.55 -20.20
CA GLY A 151 10.83 -15.42 -21.49
C GLY A 151 9.89 -15.28 -22.69
N ASP A 152 8.62 -15.63 -22.52
CA ASP A 152 7.60 -15.39 -23.54
C ASP A 152 7.25 -13.91 -23.70
N PHE A 153 7.62 -13.00 -22.79
CA PHE A 153 7.35 -11.57 -22.95
C PHE A 153 8.40 -10.91 -23.87
N GLN A 154 7.98 -10.57 -25.09
CA GLN A 154 8.90 -10.29 -26.21
C GLN A 154 9.17 -8.80 -26.46
N GLY A 155 8.57 -7.91 -25.66
CA GLY A 155 8.92 -6.48 -25.65
C GLY A 155 10.36 -6.24 -25.22
N SER A 156 11.04 -5.28 -25.81
CA SER A 156 12.30 -4.73 -25.29
C SER A 156 11.99 -3.68 -24.24
N TRP A 157 12.87 -3.54 -23.24
CA TRP A 157 12.83 -2.38 -22.37
C TRP A 157 13.26 -1.14 -23.15
N ILE A 158 12.39 -0.12 -23.16
CA ILE A 158 12.64 1.15 -23.83
C ILE A 158 12.45 2.33 -22.89
N GLY A 159 13.19 3.42 -23.11
CA GLY A 159 13.10 4.62 -22.28
C GLY A 159 13.59 5.88 -23.01
N ALA A 160 13.48 7.02 -22.33
CA ALA A 160 13.90 8.30 -22.85
C ALA A 160 15.43 8.45 -22.90
N HIS A 161 15.88 9.38 -23.76
CA HIS A 161 17.27 9.80 -23.88
C HIS A 161 17.71 10.76 -22.76
N ALA A 162 16.74 11.31 -22.01
CA ALA A 162 16.94 12.48 -21.16
C ALA A 162 17.85 12.17 -19.97
N LYS A 163 19.16 12.40 -20.17
CA LYS A 163 20.03 12.74 -19.05
C LYS A 163 19.57 14.11 -18.55
N ALA A 164 19.41 14.26 -17.24
CA ALA A 164 19.23 15.57 -16.64
C ALA A 164 20.31 16.53 -17.20
N PRO A 165 19.98 17.81 -17.47
CA PRO A 165 20.94 18.77 -18.01
C PRO A 165 22.24 18.77 -17.19
N ALA A 166 23.39 18.78 -17.86
CA ALA A 166 24.66 18.87 -17.15
C ALA A 166 24.75 20.25 -16.47
N LEU A 167 24.89 20.26 -15.15
CA LEU A 167 25.06 21.52 -14.43
C LEU A 167 26.41 22.16 -14.75
N ARG A 168 26.41 23.45 -15.11
CA ARG A 168 27.58 24.27 -15.46
C ARG A 168 27.85 25.33 -14.38
N LEU A 169 27.91 24.89 -13.13
CA LEU A 169 28.01 25.78 -11.96
C LEU A 169 29.42 25.89 -11.35
N ASP A 170 30.42 25.18 -11.89
CA ASP A 170 31.77 25.08 -11.30
C ASP A 170 32.50 26.42 -11.12
N ASP A 171 32.17 27.40 -11.98
CA ASP A 171 32.72 28.76 -11.95
C ASP A 171 31.74 29.79 -11.35
N ALA A 172 30.54 29.36 -10.97
CA ALA A 172 29.52 30.22 -10.38
C ALA A 172 29.73 30.41 -8.86
N ASN A 173 29.19 31.51 -8.35
CA ASN A 173 29.23 31.86 -6.94
C ASN A 173 27.81 32.09 -6.42
N TRP A 174 27.57 31.68 -5.18
CA TRP A 174 26.42 32.14 -4.42
C TRP A 174 26.58 33.64 -4.18
N ILE A 175 25.68 34.45 -4.75
CA ILE A 175 25.71 35.91 -4.62
C ILE A 175 24.48 36.43 -3.89
N TRP A 176 24.65 37.52 -3.15
CA TRP A 176 23.57 38.18 -2.43
C TRP A 176 23.79 39.70 -2.35
N TYR A 177 22.83 40.41 -1.77
CA TYR A 177 23.01 41.82 -1.40
C TYR A 177 24.12 41.95 -0.34
N PRO A 178 25.00 42.98 -0.39
CA PRO A 178 26.07 43.17 0.58
C PRO A 178 25.56 43.57 1.98
N GLU A 179 25.10 42.58 2.74
CA GLU A 179 24.69 42.69 4.14
C GLU A 179 25.25 41.52 4.95
N GLY A 180 25.82 41.79 6.14
CA GLY A 180 26.32 40.74 7.04
C GLY A 180 27.27 39.74 6.36
N ASP A 181 27.14 38.45 6.70
CA ASP A 181 27.68 37.32 5.94
C ASP A 181 26.52 36.42 5.48
N PRO A 182 26.07 36.54 4.23
CA PRO A 182 24.92 35.80 3.74
C PRO A 182 25.11 34.27 3.74
N SER A 183 26.35 33.77 3.83
CA SER A 183 26.60 32.33 3.93
C SER A 183 26.37 31.76 5.35
N ASP A 184 26.29 32.64 6.36
CA ASP A 184 26.00 32.29 7.74
C ASP A 184 24.56 32.71 8.09
N SER A 185 24.24 34.00 7.91
CA SER A 185 22.91 34.53 8.19
C SER A 185 22.63 35.84 7.47
N ALA A 186 21.52 35.90 6.74
CA ALA A 186 20.90 37.08 6.18
C ALA A 186 19.46 37.25 6.73
N PRO A 187 18.94 38.49 6.81
CA PRO A 187 17.56 38.72 7.20
C PRO A 187 16.55 38.14 6.19
N ALA A 188 15.37 37.76 6.67
CA ALA A 188 14.25 37.43 5.79
C ALA A 188 13.84 38.63 4.93
N GLY A 189 13.53 38.39 3.66
CA GLY A 189 13.08 39.39 2.69
C GLY A 189 13.66 39.20 1.29
N SER A 190 13.09 39.93 0.32
CA SER A 190 13.56 39.91 -1.07
C SER A 190 14.79 40.80 -1.28
N ARG A 191 15.68 40.36 -2.16
CA ARG A 191 16.78 41.14 -2.76
C ARG A 191 16.66 41.06 -4.27
N TYR A 192 17.14 42.10 -4.93
CA TYR A 192 16.98 42.27 -6.37
C TYR A 192 18.37 42.29 -7.00
N LEU A 193 18.61 41.44 -8.00
CA LEU A 193 19.91 41.29 -8.64
C LEU A 193 19.78 41.53 -10.15
N ARG A 194 20.74 42.22 -10.75
CA ARG A 194 20.74 42.56 -12.19
C ARG A 194 22.07 42.30 -12.86
N ARG A 195 22.02 41.83 -14.10
CA ARG A 195 23.18 41.70 -14.99
C ARG A 195 22.80 42.08 -16.42
N SER A 196 23.50 43.08 -16.94
CA SER A 196 23.38 43.52 -18.34
C SER A 196 24.48 42.93 -19.21
N PHE A 197 24.16 42.58 -20.44
CA PHE A 197 25.10 42.16 -21.48
C PHE A 197 24.58 42.53 -22.86
N ASP A 198 25.47 42.64 -23.84
CA ASP A 198 25.12 43.03 -25.21
C ASP A 198 25.22 41.86 -26.18
N LEU A 199 24.23 41.72 -27.07
CA LEU A 199 24.30 40.85 -28.23
C LEU A 199 24.66 41.65 -29.49
N PRO A 200 25.72 41.30 -30.22
CA PRO A 200 26.16 42.07 -31.38
C PRO A 200 25.17 41.96 -32.56
N ASP A 201 25.21 42.96 -33.44
CA ASP A 201 24.44 42.96 -34.69
C ASP A 201 24.75 41.70 -35.52
N GLY A 202 23.70 40.96 -35.88
CA GLY A 202 23.82 39.71 -36.65
C GLY A 202 24.08 38.45 -35.82
N ALA A 203 24.14 38.53 -34.48
CA ALA A 203 24.17 37.36 -33.62
C ALA A 203 22.96 36.44 -33.88
N ARG A 204 23.21 35.14 -33.97
CA ARG A 204 22.18 34.10 -34.10
C ARG A 204 22.35 33.11 -32.96
N ILE A 205 21.65 33.39 -31.87
CA ILE A 205 21.59 32.52 -30.70
C ILE A 205 20.66 31.36 -31.02
N GLY A 206 21.20 30.16 -31.09
CA GLY A 206 20.43 28.92 -31.25
C GLY A 206 19.80 28.49 -29.93
N SER A 207 20.54 28.64 -28.83
CA SER A 207 20.06 28.44 -27.46
C SER A 207 20.83 29.31 -26.48
N ALA A 208 20.19 29.65 -25.36
CA ALA A 208 20.80 30.32 -24.22
C ALA A 208 20.28 29.65 -22.94
N GLU A 209 20.89 28.54 -22.56
CA GLU A 209 20.46 27.73 -21.42
C GLU A 209 20.87 28.41 -20.11
N THR A 210 19.88 28.88 -19.35
CA THR A 210 20.06 29.43 -18.01
C THR A 210 19.80 28.34 -16.97
N GLN A 211 20.72 28.21 -16.01
CA GLN A 211 20.62 27.33 -14.85
C GLN A 211 20.65 28.22 -13.60
N LEU A 212 19.60 28.22 -12.78
CA LEU A 212 19.49 29.16 -11.65
C LEU A 212 18.83 28.49 -10.45
N THR A 213 19.35 28.79 -9.26
CA THR A 213 18.77 28.39 -7.98
C THR A 213 18.97 29.48 -6.93
N ALA A 214 18.17 29.45 -5.87
CA ALA A 214 18.30 30.40 -4.76
C ALA A 214 17.89 29.76 -3.43
N ASP A 215 18.54 30.23 -2.36
CA ASP A 215 18.17 29.97 -0.97
C ASP A 215 17.43 31.21 -0.44
N ASP A 216 16.08 31.22 -0.36
CA ASP A 216 15.13 30.10 -0.49
C ASP A 216 14.36 30.04 -1.84
N ARG A 217 14.18 31.15 -2.56
CA ARG A 217 13.45 31.13 -3.84
C ARG A 217 13.82 32.28 -4.74
N PHE A 218 13.49 32.19 -6.02
CA PHE A 218 13.69 33.28 -6.97
C PHE A 218 12.58 33.41 -8.01
N THR A 219 12.51 34.58 -8.63
CA THR A 219 11.84 34.86 -9.91
C THR A 219 12.86 35.46 -10.87
N LEU A 220 12.96 34.90 -12.08
CA LEU A 220 13.86 35.32 -13.15
C LEU A 220 13.09 36.09 -14.23
N TYR A 221 13.61 37.26 -14.56
CA TYR A 221 13.16 38.11 -15.64
C TYR A 221 14.25 38.26 -16.71
N VAL A 222 13.85 38.22 -17.97
CA VAL A 222 14.70 38.53 -19.13
C VAL A 222 14.07 39.68 -19.88
N ASN A 223 14.78 40.81 -19.96
CA ASN A 223 14.27 42.04 -20.57
C ASN A 223 12.89 42.46 -20.03
N GLY A 224 12.68 42.26 -18.73
CA GLY A 224 11.44 42.53 -18.01
C GLY A 224 10.27 41.60 -18.29
N THR A 225 10.49 40.52 -19.03
CA THR A 225 9.52 39.41 -19.13
C THR A 225 9.88 38.37 -18.09
N GLU A 226 8.93 37.96 -17.24
CA GLU A 226 9.12 36.83 -16.32
C GLU A 226 9.28 35.54 -17.13
N VAL A 227 10.37 34.79 -16.90
CA VAL A 227 10.71 33.60 -17.67
C VAL A 227 10.66 32.32 -16.83
N ALA A 228 11.07 32.40 -15.56
CA ALA A 228 11.08 31.25 -14.66
C ALA A 228 11.04 31.69 -13.20
N GLY A 229 10.76 30.75 -12.30
CA GLY A 229 10.93 30.95 -10.87
C GLY A 229 11.12 29.60 -10.17
N SER A 230 11.40 29.64 -8.87
CA SER A 230 11.38 28.44 -8.03
C SER A 230 10.24 28.50 -7.03
N ALA A 231 9.56 27.36 -6.85
CA ALA A 231 8.61 27.20 -5.76
C ALA A 231 9.35 27.24 -4.42
N ARG A 232 8.70 27.76 -3.38
CA ARG A 232 9.22 27.67 -2.01
C ARG A 232 8.99 26.25 -1.50
N VAL A 233 10.01 25.42 -1.61
CA VAL A 233 10.13 24.12 -0.96
C VAL A 233 11.37 24.15 -0.07
N ALA A 234 11.41 23.32 0.97
CA ALA A 234 12.63 23.22 1.77
C ALA A 234 13.77 22.67 0.91
N ASP A 235 14.98 23.16 1.16
CA ASP A 235 16.15 22.86 0.33
C ASP A 235 15.92 23.10 -1.18
N SER A 236 15.02 24.04 -1.53
CA SER A 236 14.79 24.50 -2.92
C SER A 236 16.08 24.81 -3.64
N TRP A 237 17.06 25.35 -2.92
CA TRP A 237 18.39 25.68 -3.41
C TRP A 237 19.13 24.46 -4.01
N ARG A 238 18.81 23.23 -3.61
CA ARG A 238 19.43 21.98 -4.11
C ARG A 238 18.99 21.58 -5.52
N THR A 239 17.96 22.20 -6.09
CA THR A 239 17.53 21.91 -7.46
C THR A 239 17.60 23.16 -8.30
N ALA A 240 18.41 23.15 -9.36
CA ALA A 240 18.44 24.26 -10.30
C ALA A 240 17.19 24.23 -11.21
N THR A 241 16.66 25.41 -11.52
CA THR A 241 15.77 25.58 -12.66
C THR A 241 16.62 25.72 -13.91
N VAL A 242 16.28 24.96 -14.95
CA VAL A 242 16.96 25.01 -16.26
C VAL A 242 15.96 25.49 -17.30
N VAL A 243 16.27 26.58 -18.00
CA VAL A 243 15.37 27.20 -18.99
C VAL A 243 16.17 27.80 -20.14
N ASP A 244 15.70 27.63 -21.38
CA ASP A 244 16.27 28.32 -22.54
C ASP A 244 15.69 29.73 -22.65
N ILE A 245 16.54 30.74 -22.48
CA ILE A 245 16.15 32.14 -22.54
C ILE A 245 16.30 32.77 -23.94
N ALA A 246 16.81 32.02 -24.93
CA ALA A 246 17.04 32.54 -26.28
C ALA A 246 15.83 33.26 -26.91
N PRO A 247 14.57 32.78 -26.74
CA PRO A 247 13.39 33.46 -27.30
C PRO A 247 13.15 34.88 -26.75
N TYR A 248 13.71 35.22 -25.59
CA TYR A 248 13.53 36.51 -24.91
C TYR A 248 14.68 37.49 -25.18
N LEU A 249 15.71 37.05 -25.89
CA LEU A 249 16.87 37.85 -26.21
C LEU A 249 16.66 38.70 -27.47
N ARG A 250 17.32 39.87 -27.50
CA ARG A 250 17.28 40.81 -28.62
C ARG A 250 18.67 41.33 -28.95
N THR A 251 18.87 41.84 -30.17
CA THR A 251 20.10 42.55 -30.52
C THR A 251 20.28 43.80 -29.65
N GLY A 252 21.52 44.11 -29.27
CA GLY A 252 21.86 45.16 -28.32
C GLY A 252 21.76 44.71 -26.86
N THR A 253 21.42 45.63 -25.96
CA THR A 253 21.43 45.37 -24.51
C THR A 253 20.29 44.48 -24.06
N ASN A 254 20.66 43.42 -23.34
CA ASN A 254 19.81 42.49 -22.64
C ASN A 254 20.07 42.57 -21.14
N VAL A 255 19.04 42.32 -20.35
CA VAL A 255 19.14 42.26 -18.89
C VAL A 255 18.56 40.96 -18.35
N LEU A 256 19.34 40.30 -17.51
CA LEU A 256 18.87 39.28 -16.57
C LEU A 256 18.60 39.96 -15.24
N ALA A 257 17.41 39.79 -14.71
CA ALA A 257 16.98 40.33 -13.44
C ALA A 257 16.42 39.21 -12.55
N VAL A 258 16.85 39.15 -11.30
CA VAL A 258 16.45 38.10 -10.35
C VAL A 258 15.94 38.74 -9.07
N GLU A 259 14.67 38.52 -8.75
CA GLU A 259 14.18 38.74 -7.40
C GLU A 259 14.42 37.45 -6.62
N ALA A 260 15.19 37.50 -5.54
CA ALA A 260 15.44 36.34 -4.69
C ALA A 260 14.98 36.63 -3.27
N THR A 261 14.24 35.70 -2.66
CA THR A 261 13.67 35.86 -1.31
C THR A 261 14.31 34.86 -0.35
N ASN A 262 14.90 35.37 0.73
CA ASN A 262 15.17 34.55 1.91
C ASN A 262 13.93 34.56 2.80
N THR A 263 13.37 33.40 3.14
CA THR A 263 12.06 33.32 3.78
C THR A 263 12.13 33.30 5.30
N SER A 264 13.31 33.03 5.86
CA SER A 264 13.58 33.10 7.30
C SER A 264 14.98 33.66 7.55
N GLN A 265 15.31 34.03 8.79
CA GLN A 265 16.69 34.45 9.08
C GLN A 265 17.62 33.22 9.03
N GLY A 266 18.62 33.25 8.15
CA GLY A 266 19.49 32.10 7.86
C GLY A 266 20.34 32.36 6.61
N PRO A 267 21.10 31.37 6.12
CA PRO A 267 21.86 31.52 4.88
C PRO A 267 20.99 32.00 3.71
N ALA A 268 21.56 32.80 2.80
CA ALA A 268 20.87 33.29 1.61
C ALA A 268 21.84 33.48 0.44
N GLY A 269 21.37 33.16 -0.76
CA GLY A 269 22.16 33.36 -1.97
C GLY A 269 21.44 32.95 -3.25
N VAL A 270 21.90 33.49 -4.38
CA VAL A 270 21.51 33.07 -5.73
C VAL A 270 22.73 32.46 -6.41
N LEU A 271 22.55 31.32 -7.07
CA LEU A 271 23.59 30.63 -7.83
C LEU A 271 23.09 30.31 -9.23
N GLY A 272 23.87 30.61 -10.26
CA GLY A 272 23.49 30.25 -11.61
C GLY A 272 24.52 30.52 -12.70
N SER A 273 24.17 30.09 -13.91
CA SER A 273 24.95 30.23 -15.13
C SER A 273 24.04 30.41 -16.35
N VAL A 274 24.55 31.03 -17.41
CA VAL A 274 23.94 31.05 -18.74
C VAL A 274 24.96 30.59 -19.76
N HIS A 275 24.62 29.52 -20.48
CA HIS A 275 25.42 28.97 -21.57
C HIS A 275 24.83 29.34 -22.92
N PHE A 276 25.62 29.94 -23.81
CA PHE A 276 25.14 30.37 -25.12
C PHE A 276 25.69 29.49 -26.24
N GLU A 277 24.79 28.99 -27.11
CA GLU A 277 25.18 28.33 -28.37
C GLU A 277 24.67 29.13 -29.57
N GLY A 278 25.53 29.37 -30.55
CA GLY A 278 25.18 30.17 -31.72
C GLY A 278 26.34 30.93 -32.34
N ALA A 279 26.10 31.50 -33.52
CA ALA A 279 27.08 32.35 -34.19
C ALA A 279 27.02 33.76 -33.60
N GLY A 280 28.16 34.26 -33.10
CA GLY A 280 28.23 35.59 -32.48
C GLY A 280 27.70 35.65 -31.04
N SER A 281 27.60 34.50 -30.37
CA SER A 281 27.22 34.41 -28.96
C SER A 281 28.22 35.13 -28.04
N PRO A 282 27.76 35.72 -26.92
CA PRO A 282 28.65 36.26 -25.89
C PRO A 282 29.33 35.12 -25.13
N ALA A 283 30.27 35.47 -24.25
CA ALA A 283 30.80 34.51 -23.28
C ALA A 283 29.69 34.09 -22.30
N ASP A 284 29.80 32.87 -21.78
CA ASP A 284 28.92 32.36 -20.73
C ASP A 284 28.92 33.31 -19.52
N LEU A 285 27.74 33.48 -18.94
CA LEU A 285 27.54 34.30 -17.76
C LEU A 285 27.43 33.39 -16.54
N VAL A 286 27.93 33.86 -15.40
CA VAL A 286 27.74 33.18 -14.10
C VAL A 286 27.30 34.18 -13.06
N THR A 287 26.74 33.71 -11.95
CA THR A 287 26.55 34.53 -10.76
C THR A 287 27.90 34.85 -10.11
N ASP A 288 28.25 36.13 -10.08
CA ASP A 288 29.52 36.63 -9.57
C ASP A 288 29.38 38.09 -9.10
N SER A 289 30.49 38.72 -8.71
CA SER A 289 30.50 40.13 -8.26
C SER A 289 30.28 41.16 -9.39
N ALA A 290 30.07 40.75 -10.65
CA ALA A 290 29.74 41.64 -11.75
C ALA A 290 28.22 41.90 -11.85
N TRP A 291 27.41 41.21 -11.05
CA TRP A 291 26.01 41.51 -10.83
C TRP A 291 25.83 42.74 -9.93
N LYS A 292 24.78 43.51 -10.17
CA LYS A 292 24.28 44.55 -9.27
C LYS A 292 23.28 43.96 -8.29
N ALA A 293 23.21 44.50 -7.07
CA ALA A 293 22.25 44.05 -6.07
C ALA A 293 21.64 45.21 -5.28
N ALA A 294 20.36 45.12 -4.95
CA ALA A 294 19.67 46.05 -4.06
C ALA A 294 18.77 45.33 -3.04
N ASN A 295 18.51 46.00 -1.91
CA ASN A 295 17.60 45.54 -0.87
C ASN A 295 16.18 46.12 -0.97
N SER A 296 15.93 46.92 -2.00
CA SER A 296 14.64 47.44 -2.44
C SER A 296 14.75 47.77 -3.93
N ALA A 297 13.64 47.73 -4.66
CA ALA A 297 13.61 48.06 -6.08
C ALA A 297 12.32 48.81 -6.42
N ASP A 298 12.41 49.78 -7.33
CA ASP A 298 11.28 50.53 -7.86
C ASP A 298 10.59 49.75 -9.00
N ASP A 299 9.37 50.15 -9.38
CA ASP A 299 8.67 49.57 -10.53
C ASP A 299 9.51 49.64 -11.81
N GLY A 300 9.56 48.53 -12.56
CA GLY A 300 10.33 48.45 -13.79
C GLY A 300 11.83 48.21 -13.59
N TRP A 301 12.27 47.88 -12.38
CA TRP A 301 13.67 47.55 -12.07
C TRP A 301 14.18 46.38 -12.90
N GLU A 302 13.33 45.53 -13.44
CA GLU A 302 13.66 44.40 -14.31
C GLU A 302 13.89 44.78 -15.78
N GLN A 303 13.55 46.03 -16.16
CA GLN A 303 13.61 46.50 -17.53
C GLN A 303 15.04 46.87 -17.96
N PRO A 304 15.40 46.72 -19.25
CA PRO A 304 16.72 47.09 -19.75
C PRO A 304 17.06 48.58 -19.61
N GLY A 305 16.06 49.45 -19.54
CA GLY A 305 16.24 50.90 -19.41
C GLY A 305 16.37 51.41 -17.97
N HIS A 306 16.30 50.54 -16.96
CA HIS A 306 16.41 50.95 -15.56
C HIS A 306 17.85 51.32 -15.18
N ASP A 307 18.00 52.42 -14.45
CA ASP A 307 19.29 52.92 -13.96
C ASP A 307 19.66 52.27 -12.63
N ASP A 308 20.54 51.26 -12.69
CA ASP A 308 21.10 50.57 -11.53
C ASP A 308 22.50 51.08 -11.13
N THR A 309 22.91 52.26 -11.59
CA THR A 309 24.25 52.81 -11.29
C THR A 309 24.48 53.03 -9.80
N ALA A 310 23.41 53.30 -9.04
CA ALA A 310 23.45 53.44 -7.59
C ALA A 310 23.48 52.10 -6.84
N TRP A 311 23.21 50.97 -7.51
CA TRP A 311 23.23 49.66 -6.86
C TRP A 311 24.68 49.22 -6.61
N PRO A 312 25.01 48.75 -5.40
CA PRO A 312 26.30 48.11 -5.17
C PRO A 312 26.42 46.84 -6.00
N ASN A 313 27.65 46.39 -6.20
CA ASN A 313 27.87 45.06 -6.75
C ASN A 313 27.40 44.00 -5.74
N ALA A 314 26.90 42.88 -6.26
CA ALA A 314 26.53 41.73 -5.45
C ALA A 314 27.75 41.20 -4.68
N ARG A 315 27.52 40.79 -3.44
CA ARG A 315 28.53 40.15 -2.61
C ARG A 315 28.55 38.66 -2.91
N VAL A 316 29.73 38.10 -3.14
CA VAL A 316 29.93 36.64 -3.14
C VAL A 316 29.81 36.15 -1.70
N ALA A 317 28.76 35.37 -1.42
CA ALA A 317 28.53 34.70 -0.15
C ALA A 317 29.42 33.46 -0.04
N ALA A 318 29.45 32.62 -1.08
CA ALA A 318 30.31 31.44 -1.16
C ALA A 318 30.58 31.06 -2.61
N ARG A 319 31.70 30.38 -2.89
CA ARG A 319 31.91 29.71 -4.18
C ARG A 319 31.05 28.45 -4.24
N TYR A 320 30.54 28.06 -5.41
CA TYR A 320 29.93 26.73 -5.56
C TYR A 320 30.89 25.62 -5.10
N GLY A 321 30.39 24.67 -4.31
CA GLY A 321 31.21 23.66 -3.62
C GLY A 321 31.67 24.05 -2.22
N SER A 322 31.29 25.21 -1.69
CA SER A 322 31.63 25.68 -0.34
C SER A 322 30.42 26.30 0.37
N GLY A 323 30.61 26.86 1.57
CA GLY A 323 29.52 27.38 2.40
C GLY A 323 28.58 26.26 2.90
N PRO A 324 27.37 26.61 3.40
CA PRO A 324 26.39 25.62 3.86
C PRO A 324 25.82 24.76 2.71
N TRP A 325 25.99 25.20 1.46
CA TRP A 325 25.40 24.56 0.28
C TRP A 325 26.25 23.44 -0.34
N GLY A 326 27.59 23.53 -0.25
CA GLY A 326 28.49 22.53 -0.82
C GLY A 326 28.28 22.32 -2.33
N ARG A 327 28.31 21.06 -2.79
CA ARG A 327 28.04 20.65 -4.19
C ARG A 327 26.65 20.01 -4.36
N SER A 328 25.72 20.30 -3.47
CA SER A 328 24.43 19.59 -3.37
C SER A 328 23.36 20.12 -4.33
N VAL A 329 23.74 20.97 -5.30
CA VAL A 329 22.84 21.41 -6.37
C VAL A 329 22.79 20.35 -7.45
N SER A 330 21.58 19.94 -7.84
CA SER A 330 21.27 18.96 -8.87
C SER A 330 20.40 19.57 -9.96
N ALA A 331 20.50 19.02 -11.17
CA ALA A 331 19.61 19.38 -12.26
C ALA A 331 18.20 18.84 -11.96
N PRO A 332 17.14 19.51 -12.45
CA PRO A 332 15.80 19.04 -12.24
C PRO A 332 15.65 17.68 -12.93
N PRO A 333 14.92 16.72 -12.34
CA PRO A 333 14.63 15.48 -13.03
C PRO A 333 13.88 15.79 -14.33
N PRO A 334 14.13 15.03 -15.41
CA PRO A 334 13.34 15.15 -16.63
C PRO A 334 11.83 15.01 -16.35
N PRO A 335 10.97 15.71 -17.12
CA PRO A 335 9.51 15.58 -17.05
C PRO A 335 9.01 14.14 -17.29
N GLU A 336 7.70 13.97 -17.14
CA GLU A 336 6.95 12.78 -17.58
C GLU A 336 7.42 12.31 -18.96
N THR A 337 7.58 11.00 -19.14
CA THR A 337 8.01 10.42 -20.41
C THR A 337 6.80 9.95 -21.22
N LEU A 338 6.59 10.49 -22.42
CA LEU A 338 5.60 10.01 -23.38
C LEU A 338 6.27 9.10 -24.42
N LEU A 339 5.73 7.91 -24.63
CA LEU A 339 6.21 6.90 -25.58
C LEU A 339 5.09 6.53 -26.56
N ARG A 340 5.35 6.51 -27.86
CA ARG A 340 4.34 6.14 -28.86
C ARG A 340 4.88 5.28 -30.00
N ASP A 341 3.96 4.54 -30.62
CA ASP A 341 4.16 3.86 -31.90
C ASP A 341 2.85 3.78 -32.71
N GLU A 342 2.96 3.63 -34.03
CA GLU A 342 1.84 3.42 -34.95
C GLU A 342 1.96 2.10 -35.69
N PHE A 343 0.83 1.40 -35.82
CA PHE A 343 0.77 0.13 -36.55
C PHE A 343 -0.53 -0.02 -37.32
N THR A 344 -0.49 -0.82 -38.38
CA THR A 344 -1.68 -1.12 -39.20
C THR A 344 -2.15 -2.54 -38.96
N ALA A 345 -3.40 -2.73 -38.50
CA ALA A 345 -4.04 -4.04 -38.46
C ALA A 345 -4.64 -4.36 -39.84
N SER A 346 -4.07 -5.31 -40.56
CA SER A 346 -4.45 -5.62 -41.95
C SER A 346 -5.72 -6.46 -42.09
N LYS A 347 -6.24 -7.00 -40.98
CA LYS A 347 -7.40 -7.89 -40.93
C LYS A 347 -8.33 -7.53 -39.75
N PRO A 348 -9.59 -7.97 -39.77
CA PRO A 348 -10.50 -7.82 -38.63
C PRO A 348 -9.97 -8.57 -37.40
N ILE A 349 -9.89 -7.85 -36.27
CA ILE A 349 -9.40 -8.34 -34.98
C ILE A 349 -10.53 -9.10 -34.27
N ALA A 350 -10.24 -10.31 -33.79
CA ALA A 350 -11.15 -11.12 -32.98
C ALA A 350 -10.93 -10.90 -31.47
N SER A 351 -9.67 -10.75 -31.05
CA SER A 351 -9.30 -10.39 -29.68
C SER A 351 -7.94 -9.70 -29.65
N ALA A 352 -7.74 -8.82 -28.66
CA ALA A 352 -6.44 -8.22 -28.40
C ALA A 352 -6.15 -8.08 -26.91
N ARG A 353 -4.90 -8.32 -26.50
CA ARG A 353 -4.39 -8.14 -25.14
C ARG A 353 -3.24 -7.16 -25.12
N ALA A 354 -3.19 -6.30 -24.11
CA ALA A 354 -2.02 -5.48 -23.82
C ALA A 354 -1.39 -5.96 -22.51
N HIS A 355 -0.11 -6.33 -22.56
CA HIS A 355 0.70 -6.62 -21.39
C HIS A 355 1.70 -5.47 -21.22
N ILE A 356 1.70 -4.82 -20.06
CA ILE A 356 2.48 -3.60 -19.83
C ILE A 356 3.20 -3.64 -18.49
N ALA A 357 4.49 -3.32 -18.52
CA ALA A 357 5.33 -3.02 -17.36
C ALA A 357 5.98 -1.66 -17.58
N GLY A 358 5.40 -0.59 -17.03
CA GLY A 358 6.04 0.71 -16.95
C GLY A 358 6.67 0.90 -15.58
N LEU A 359 7.99 1.03 -15.49
CA LEU A 359 8.65 1.21 -14.19
C LEU A 359 8.53 2.65 -13.71
N GLY A 360 8.16 2.78 -12.45
CA GLY A 360 7.59 3.99 -11.89
C GLY A 360 6.08 3.83 -11.90
N TYR A 361 5.37 4.64 -12.67
CA TYR A 361 3.96 4.40 -12.97
C TYR A 361 3.68 4.54 -14.46
N ASN A 362 2.59 3.96 -14.96
CA ASN A 362 2.19 4.10 -16.36
C ASN A 362 0.72 4.45 -16.58
N LYS A 363 0.41 5.10 -17.69
CA LYS A 363 -0.94 5.13 -18.28
C LYS A 363 -0.89 4.70 -19.74
N LEU A 364 -1.70 3.70 -20.10
CA LEU A 364 -1.80 3.16 -21.46
C LEU A 364 -2.91 3.87 -22.25
N TYR A 365 -2.62 4.24 -23.49
CA TYR A 365 -3.55 4.81 -24.45
C TYR A 365 -3.53 4.02 -25.76
N LEU A 366 -4.71 3.77 -26.33
CA LEU A 366 -4.86 3.22 -27.68
C LEU A 366 -5.84 4.09 -28.47
N ASN A 367 -5.43 4.55 -29.64
CA ASN A 367 -6.26 5.38 -30.52
C ASN A 367 -6.88 6.61 -29.83
N GLY A 368 -6.12 7.26 -28.94
CA GLY A 368 -6.57 8.41 -28.15
C GLY A 368 -7.47 8.10 -26.97
N ARG A 369 -7.72 6.82 -26.65
CA ARG A 369 -8.51 6.37 -25.49
C ARG A 369 -7.58 5.84 -24.40
N ARG A 370 -7.69 6.36 -23.18
CA ARG A 370 -7.05 5.75 -21.99
C ARG A 370 -7.62 4.34 -21.78
N ILE A 371 -6.75 3.38 -21.54
CA ILE A 371 -7.10 1.99 -21.27
C ILE A 371 -7.17 1.77 -19.77
N GLY A 372 -8.28 1.18 -19.31
CA GLY A 372 -8.50 0.89 -17.90
C GLY A 372 -8.80 2.12 -17.04
N ASP A 373 -9.00 1.84 -15.77
CA ASP A 373 -9.31 2.77 -14.68
C ASP A 373 -8.32 2.61 -13.50
N ARG A 374 -7.20 1.93 -13.73
CA ARG A 374 -6.13 1.75 -12.74
C ARG A 374 -5.34 3.04 -12.62
N GLU A 375 -4.95 3.38 -11.40
CA GLU A 375 -4.09 4.50 -11.05
C GLU A 375 -2.85 3.96 -10.32
N LEU A 376 -1.74 4.71 -10.31
CA LEU A 376 -0.52 4.35 -9.56
C LEU A 376 -0.05 2.89 -9.80
N GLU A 377 -0.14 2.42 -11.05
CA GLU A 377 0.30 1.09 -11.47
C GLU A 377 1.65 1.17 -12.19
N PRO A 378 2.51 0.15 -12.12
CA PRO A 378 2.36 -1.08 -11.33
C PRO A 378 2.64 -0.87 -9.84
N GLY A 379 2.22 -1.82 -9.01
CA GLY A 379 2.52 -1.80 -7.57
C GLY A 379 3.99 -1.76 -7.20
N PHE A 380 4.28 -1.15 -6.05
CA PHE A 380 5.64 -1.01 -5.55
C PHE A 380 6.19 -2.35 -5.03
N THR A 381 7.33 -2.77 -5.59
CA THR A 381 8.03 -4.01 -5.25
C THR A 381 9.54 -3.78 -5.17
N VAL A 382 10.30 -4.77 -4.71
CA VAL A 382 11.76 -4.77 -4.83
C VAL A 382 12.11 -5.00 -6.30
N TYR A 383 12.20 -3.94 -7.10
CA TYR A 383 12.30 -4.03 -8.57
C TYR A 383 13.52 -4.83 -9.06
N ASP A 384 14.57 -4.97 -8.25
CA ASP A 384 15.74 -5.81 -8.53
C ASP A 384 15.46 -7.32 -8.40
N LYS A 385 14.27 -7.71 -7.93
CA LYS A 385 13.84 -9.10 -7.70
C LYS A 385 12.52 -9.42 -8.38
N THR A 386 11.53 -8.54 -8.28
CA THR A 386 10.21 -8.69 -8.88
C THR A 386 9.82 -7.42 -9.61
N VAL A 387 9.31 -7.55 -10.83
CA VAL A 387 8.73 -6.45 -11.61
C VAL A 387 7.33 -6.83 -12.00
N LEU A 388 6.35 -6.03 -11.61
CA LEU A 388 4.97 -6.31 -11.94
C LEU A 388 4.60 -5.81 -13.35
N TYR A 389 3.76 -6.57 -14.05
CA TYR A 389 3.11 -6.16 -15.28
C TYR A 389 1.60 -6.37 -15.17
N ALA A 390 0.83 -5.52 -15.84
CA ALA A 390 -0.63 -5.63 -15.93
C ALA A 390 -1.04 -6.20 -17.29
N THR A 391 -2.19 -6.88 -17.33
CA THR A 391 -2.82 -7.36 -18.57
C THR A 391 -4.20 -6.72 -18.75
N TYR A 392 -4.44 -6.20 -19.96
CA TYR A 392 -5.70 -5.55 -20.36
C TYR A 392 -6.34 -6.26 -21.55
N ASP A 393 -7.67 -6.38 -21.53
CA ASP A 393 -8.44 -6.64 -22.75
C ASP A 393 -8.61 -5.33 -23.52
N VAL A 394 -7.98 -5.23 -24.68
CA VAL A 394 -7.98 -4.03 -25.53
C VAL A 394 -8.66 -4.25 -26.87
N THR A 395 -9.44 -5.33 -26.99
CA THR A 395 -10.10 -5.72 -28.24
C THR A 395 -10.90 -4.56 -28.84
N ASP A 396 -11.73 -3.91 -28.02
CA ASP A 396 -12.62 -2.83 -28.46
C ASP A 396 -11.91 -1.46 -28.59
N ALA A 397 -10.63 -1.37 -28.23
CA ALA A 397 -9.83 -0.15 -28.40
C ALA A 397 -9.20 -0.06 -29.80
N LEU A 398 -9.11 -1.20 -30.50
CA LEU A 398 -8.42 -1.33 -31.77
C LEU A 398 -9.40 -1.44 -32.94
N ARG A 399 -8.90 -1.17 -34.13
CA ARG A 399 -9.68 -1.24 -35.38
C ARG A 399 -8.87 -1.84 -36.52
N THR A 400 -9.56 -2.28 -37.57
CA THR A 400 -8.89 -2.60 -38.85
C THR A 400 -8.36 -1.29 -39.46
N GLY A 401 -7.15 -1.33 -40.02
CA GLY A 401 -6.45 -0.14 -40.52
C GLY A 401 -5.46 0.44 -39.50
N GLY A 402 -5.23 1.76 -39.57
CA GLY A 402 -4.25 2.46 -38.73
C GLY A 402 -4.66 2.57 -37.27
N ASN A 403 -3.75 2.21 -36.38
CA ASN A 403 -3.85 2.29 -34.93
C ASN A 403 -2.61 2.98 -34.35
N ALA A 404 -2.75 3.60 -33.19
CA ALA A 404 -1.64 4.11 -32.40
C ALA A 404 -1.69 3.57 -30.97
N VAL A 405 -0.52 3.31 -30.41
CA VAL A 405 -0.32 3.03 -28.99
C VAL A 405 0.51 4.14 -28.39
N GLY A 406 0.08 4.63 -27.23
CA GLY A 406 0.78 5.62 -26.44
C GLY A 406 0.88 5.16 -25.00
N VAL A 407 2.01 5.40 -24.35
CA VAL A 407 2.20 5.18 -22.93
C VAL A 407 2.81 6.42 -22.32
N SER A 408 2.24 6.91 -21.23
CA SER A 408 2.89 7.91 -20.39
C SER A 408 3.47 7.25 -19.15
N LEU A 409 4.65 7.69 -18.74
CA LEU A 409 5.36 7.15 -17.57
C LEU A 409 5.63 8.24 -16.53
N GLY A 410 5.31 7.91 -15.29
CA GLY A 410 5.74 8.64 -14.11
C GLY A 410 6.83 7.90 -13.34
N ARG A 411 7.40 8.54 -12.33
CA ARG A 411 8.57 8.09 -11.56
C ARG A 411 8.23 7.12 -10.45
N GLY A 412 7.09 7.32 -9.77
CA GLY A 412 6.67 6.51 -8.61
C GLY A 412 7.80 6.25 -7.61
N PHE A 413 7.77 5.09 -6.94
CA PHE A 413 8.88 4.66 -6.05
C PHE A 413 10.13 4.18 -6.81
N TYR A 414 10.01 3.82 -8.09
CA TYR A 414 11.14 3.29 -8.89
C TYR A 414 12.21 4.35 -9.17
N SER A 415 11.76 5.56 -9.53
CA SER A 415 12.59 6.67 -9.99
C SER A 415 12.46 7.91 -9.10
N MET A 416 11.97 7.74 -7.87
CA MET A 416 11.75 8.87 -6.97
C MET A 416 13.06 9.62 -6.74
N THR A 417 13.02 10.95 -6.89
CA THR A 417 14.22 11.78 -6.77
C THR A 417 14.37 12.35 -5.37
N ASN A 418 13.25 12.68 -4.71
CA ASN A 418 13.22 13.25 -3.36
C ASN A 418 12.24 12.46 -2.47
N PRO A 419 12.64 12.11 -1.22
CA PRO A 419 13.93 12.41 -0.59
C PRO A 419 15.11 11.58 -1.16
N ASP A 420 16.34 12.12 -1.03
CA ASP A 420 17.58 11.60 -1.64
C ASP A 420 17.87 10.12 -1.36
N GLU A 421 17.43 9.60 -0.20
CA GLU A 421 17.69 8.20 0.18
C GLU A 421 17.07 7.17 -0.78
N TRP A 422 15.98 7.52 -1.46
CA TRP A 422 15.35 6.64 -2.44
C TRP A 422 16.19 6.50 -3.70
N LYS A 423 16.86 7.59 -4.09
CA LYS A 423 17.83 7.61 -5.20
C LYS A 423 19.06 6.75 -4.92
N ALA A 424 19.37 6.48 -3.65
CA ALA A 424 20.45 5.59 -3.25
C ALA A 424 20.07 4.09 -3.31
N SER A 425 18.79 3.77 -3.55
CA SER A 425 18.33 2.37 -3.64
C SER A 425 18.94 1.64 -4.83
N SER A 426 19.34 0.39 -4.64
CA SER A 426 20.01 -0.43 -5.67
C SER A 426 19.21 -0.61 -6.97
N TRP A 427 17.89 -0.49 -6.91
CA TRP A 427 17.00 -0.60 -8.07
C TRP A 427 16.73 0.72 -8.81
N TRP A 428 17.15 1.86 -8.27
CA TRP A 428 16.79 3.16 -8.82
C TRP A 428 17.27 3.32 -10.28
N GLY A 429 16.42 3.91 -11.12
CA GLY A 429 16.73 4.22 -12.52
C GLY A 429 15.70 5.16 -13.13
N GLU A 430 15.87 5.60 -14.38
CA GLU A 430 14.87 6.42 -15.08
C GLU A 430 13.68 5.57 -15.57
N PRO A 431 12.47 6.16 -15.67
CA PRO A 431 11.27 5.46 -16.12
C PRO A 431 11.49 4.76 -17.47
N LYS A 432 10.96 3.54 -17.58
CA LYS A 432 11.12 2.69 -18.76
C LYS A 432 9.92 1.77 -18.95
N LEU A 433 9.70 1.37 -20.19
CA LEU A 433 8.55 0.60 -20.63
C LEU A 433 8.99 -0.74 -21.22
N LYS A 434 8.29 -1.81 -20.84
CA LYS A 434 8.19 -3.04 -21.63
C LYS A 434 6.73 -3.32 -21.92
N LEU A 435 6.39 -3.51 -23.19
CA LEU A 435 5.00 -3.67 -23.63
C LEU A 435 4.88 -4.69 -24.76
N GLU A 436 3.80 -5.44 -24.74
CA GLU A 436 3.38 -6.32 -25.83
C GLU A 436 1.86 -6.21 -26.04
N LEU A 437 1.44 -5.87 -27.27
CA LEU A 437 0.07 -6.06 -27.74
C LEU A 437 0.01 -7.37 -28.54
N ASP A 438 -0.75 -8.35 -28.05
CA ASP A 438 -1.04 -9.60 -28.77
C ASP A 438 -2.41 -9.52 -29.45
N LEU A 439 -2.43 -9.65 -30.78
CA LEU A 439 -3.63 -9.55 -31.61
C LEU A 439 -3.92 -10.92 -32.23
N THR A 440 -5.16 -11.37 -32.07
CA THR A 440 -5.73 -12.51 -32.81
C THR A 440 -6.73 -11.99 -33.82
N TYR A 441 -6.59 -12.38 -35.08
CA TYR A 441 -7.51 -12.02 -36.16
C TYR A 441 -8.64 -13.05 -36.31
N THR A 442 -9.72 -12.64 -36.96
CA THR A 442 -10.90 -13.48 -37.22
C THR A 442 -10.64 -14.72 -38.08
N ASP A 443 -9.52 -14.76 -38.80
CA ASP A 443 -9.07 -15.94 -39.56
C ASP A 443 -8.16 -16.88 -38.75
N GLY A 444 -7.95 -16.61 -37.46
CA GLY A 444 -7.10 -17.38 -36.55
C GLY A 444 -5.61 -17.06 -36.63
N THR A 445 -5.17 -16.10 -37.46
CA THR A 445 -3.78 -15.65 -37.48
C THR A 445 -3.48 -14.65 -36.35
N HIS A 446 -2.21 -14.56 -35.94
CA HIS A 446 -1.77 -13.71 -34.83
C HIS A 446 -0.75 -12.66 -35.27
N ARG A 447 -0.71 -11.52 -34.57
CA ARG A 447 0.33 -10.49 -34.70
C ARG A 447 0.66 -9.90 -33.34
N ARG A 448 1.94 -9.66 -33.08
CA ARG A 448 2.42 -8.90 -31.93
C ARG A 448 2.89 -7.51 -32.34
N VAL A 449 2.61 -6.51 -31.50
CA VAL A 449 3.23 -5.18 -31.52
C VAL A 449 3.97 -5.05 -30.20
N VAL A 450 5.27 -4.77 -30.25
CA VAL A 450 6.14 -4.83 -29.08
C VAL A 450 6.84 -3.49 -28.87
N SER A 451 7.18 -3.17 -27.63
CA SER A 451 8.10 -2.07 -27.34
C SER A 451 9.49 -2.38 -27.89
N ASP A 452 10.06 -1.48 -28.69
CA ASP A 452 11.41 -1.58 -29.24
C ASP A 452 11.93 -0.19 -29.68
N SER A 453 13.14 -0.14 -30.24
CA SER A 453 13.77 1.11 -30.70
C SER A 453 13.06 1.80 -31.89
N GLY A 454 12.00 1.20 -32.45
CA GLY A 454 11.14 1.82 -33.44
C GLY A 454 10.16 2.83 -32.85
N TRP A 455 9.92 2.75 -31.53
CA TRP A 455 9.07 3.69 -30.81
C TRP A 455 9.68 5.09 -30.77
N LYS A 456 8.82 6.07 -30.52
CA LYS A 456 9.19 7.47 -30.33
C LYS A 456 8.98 7.90 -28.89
N VAL A 457 9.77 8.87 -28.44
CA VAL A 457 9.74 9.43 -27.09
C VAL A 457 9.77 10.96 -27.11
N SER A 458 9.04 11.57 -26.19
CA SER A 458 8.98 13.02 -25.95
C SER A 458 8.63 13.31 -24.49
N ASP A 459 8.90 14.52 -24.04
CA ASP A 459 8.50 14.98 -22.72
C ASP A 459 6.98 15.24 -22.67
N GLY A 460 6.39 14.96 -21.52
CA GLY A 460 4.98 15.17 -21.21
C GLY A 460 4.71 16.44 -20.42
N PRO A 461 3.42 16.76 -20.20
CA PRO A 461 3.00 17.96 -19.48
C PRO A 461 3.25 17.92 -17.97
N THR A 462 3.42 16.75 -17.34
CA THR A 462 3.84 16.69 -15.93
C THR A 462 5.33 17.01 -15.80
N ILE A 463 5.66 18.17 -15.22
CA ILE A 463 7.02 18.73 -15.12
C ILE A 463 7.80 18.15 -13.94
N THR A 464 7.14 18.03 -12.78
CA THR A 464 7.72 17.46 -11.56
C THR A 464 6.70 16.57 -10.88
N GLU A 465 7.16 15.49 -10.26
CA GLU A 465 6.32 14.59 -9.48
C GLU A 465 7.07 14.04 -8.28
N SER A 466 6.35 13.86 -7.18
CA SER A 466 6.81 13.18 -5.99
C SER A 466 5.61 12.66 -5.21
N LEU A 467 5.72 11.44 -4.68
CA LEU A 467 4.73 10.87 -3.78
C LEU A 467 4.58 11.67 -2.47
N TRP A 468 5.60 12.43 -2.08
CA TRP A 468 5.62 13.23 -0.84
C TRP A 468 5.23 14.68 -1.11
N PHE A 469 5.79 15.28 -2.17
CA PHE A 469 5.71 16.73 -2.38
C PHE A 469 4.60 17.16 -3.34
N GLY A 470 4.07 16.25 -4.18
CA GLY A 470 2.99 16.53 -5.13
C GLY A 470 3.43 16.55 -6.59
N GLU A 471 2.62 17.13 -7.47
CA GLU A 471 2.81 17.15 -8.92
C GLU A 471 2.64 18.57 -9.49
N SER A 472 3.51 18.96 -10.42
CA SER A 472 3.39 20.19 -11.20
C SER A 472 3.12 19.84 -12.66
N TYR A 473 2.05 20.39 -13.22
CA TYR A 473 1.58 20.10 -14.58
C TYR A 473 1.45 21.40 -15.38
N ASP A 474 2.06 21.45 -16.56
CA ASP A 474 1.91 22.56 -17.51
C ASP A 474 1.08 22.15 -18.72
N ALA A 475 -0.18 22.58 -18.75
CA ALA A 475 -1.09 22.23 -19.83
C ALA A 475 -0.68 22.82 -21.19
N ARG A 476 0.20 23.82 -21.22
CA ARG A 476 0.75 24.38 -22.46
C ARG A 476 1.70 23.40 -23.17
N ALA A 477 2.26 22.45 -22.42
CA ALA A 477 3.13 21.39 -22.92
C ALA A 477 2.34 20.14 -23.40
N GLU A 478 1.01 20.13 -23.29
CA GLU A 478 0.20 19.05 -23.85
C GLU A 478 0.41 18.94 -25.36
N GLN A 479 0.40 17.70 -25.87
CA GLN A 479 0.54 17.40 -27.30
C GLN A 479 -0.77 16.78 -27.82
N PRO A 480 -1.77 17.57 -28.25
CA PRO A 480 -3.08 17.06 -28.60
C PRO A 480 -3.04 15.98 -29.68
N GLY A 481 -3.64 14.82 -29.38
CA GLY A 481 -3.71 13.72 -30.32
C GLY A 481 -2.46 12.85 -30.42
N TRP A 482 -1.44 13.04 -29.58
CA TRP A 482 -0.18 12.25 -29.60
C TRP A 482 -0.40 10.73 -29.62
N SER A 483 -1.43 10.23 -28.93
CA SER A 483 -1.78 8.81 -28.87
C SER A 483 -2.82 8.37 -29.92
N ARG A 484 -3.08 9.20 -30.94
CA ARG A 484 -3.92 8.88 -32.10
C ARG A 484 -3.06 8.56 -33.33
N PRO A 485 -3.56 7.72 -34.26
CA PRO A 485 -2.87 7.48 -35.53
C PRO A 485 -2.89 8.73 -36.41
N GLY A 486 -1.81 8.94 -37.16
CA GLY A 486 -1.60 10.10 -38.02
C GLY A 486 -1.14 11.36 -37.30
N PHE A 487 -0.62 11.24 -36.06
CA PHE A 487 -0.01 12.36 -35.35
C PHE A 487 1.39 12.66 -35.93
N ASP A 488 1.74 13.93 -36.05
CA ASP A 488 3.07 14.36 -36.53
C ASP A 488 4.08 14.29 -35.38
N ASP A 489 4.80 13.18 -35.30
CA ASP A 489 5.86 12.92 -34.32
C ASP A 489 7.26 13.19 -34.87
N THR A 490 7.40 13.98 -35.94
CA THR A 490 8.72 14.25 -36.55
C THR A 490 9.68 14.97 -35.62
N ALA A 491 9.16 15.73 -34.65
CA ALA A 491 9.94 16.36 -33.59
C ALA A 491 10.29 15.41 -32.42
N TRP A 492 9.70 14.21 -32.35
CA TRP A 492 9.96 13.25 -31.29
C TRP A 492 11.26 12.47 -31.55
N HIS A 493 11.94 12.13 -30.47
CA HIS A 493 13.18 11.36 -30.52
C HIS A 493 12.86 9.86 -30.67
N PRO A 494 13.75 9.07 -31.28
CA PRO A 494 13.67 7.61 -31.16
C PRO A 494 13.79 7.18 -29.69
N ALA A 495 12.97 6.23 -29.26
CA ALA A 495 13.13 5.58 -27.97
C ALA A 495 14.40 4.71 -27.97
N LEU A 496 15.11 4.67 -26.85
CA LEU A 496 16.30 3.85 -26.71
C LEU A 496 15.94 2.49 -26.13
N ASN A 497 16.54 1.43 -26.67
CA ASN A 497 16.61 0.17 -25.94
C ASN A 497 17.51 0.38 -24.71
N VAL A 498 17.00 0.07 -23.54
CA VAL A 498 17.70 0.21 -22.25
C VAL A 498 17.74 -1.12 -21.53
N ASP A 499 18.66 -1.25 -20.58
CA ASP A 499 18.66 -2.41 -19.69
C ASP A 499 17.43 -2.36 -18.77
N GLY A 500 16.77 -3.51 -18.66
CA GLY A 500 15.73 -3.73 -17.67
C GLY A 500 16.30 -3.80 -16.25
N PRO A 501 15.46 -3.64 -15.21
CA PRO A 501 15.81 -3.99 -13.85
C PRO A 501 16.13 -5.48 -13.75
N LYS A 502 16.81 -5.89 -12.68
CA LYS A 502 17.24 -7.29 -12.49
C LYS A 502 16.09 -8.24 -12.15
N GLY A 503 14.93 -7.69 -11.76
CA GLY A 503 13.79 -8.47 -11.28
C GLY A 503 13.12 -9.31 -12.36
N THR A 504 12.46 -10.38 -11.92
CA THR A 504 11.65 -11.24 -12.78
C THR A 504 10.29 -10.61 -13.00
N LEU A 505 9.82 -10.61 -14.25
CA LEU A 505 8.48 -10.14 -14.59
C LEU A 505 7.42 -11.08 -14.01
N ARG A 506 6.41 -10.50 -13.36
CA ARG A 506 5.26 -11.21 -12.79
C ARG A 506 3.97 -10.43 -13.04
N SER A 507 2.86 -11.14 -13.21
CA SER A 507 1.56 -10.48 -13.32
C SER A 507 1.19 -9.87 -11.98
N GLU A 508 0.65 -8.66 -12.02
CA GLU A 508 0.02 -8.03 -10.87
C GLU A 508 -1.24 -8.82 -10.47
N SER A 509 -1.21 -9.45 -9.29
CA SER A 509 -2.26 -10.36 -8.82
C SER A 509 -3.21 -9.75 -7.79
N PHE A 510 -2.84 -8.65 -7.14
CA PHE A 510 -3.71 -7.97 -6.18
C PHE A 510 -4.63 -6.97 -6.90
N PRO A 511 -5.80 -6.60 -6.33
CA PRO A 511 -6.67 -5.59 -6.93
C PRO A 511 -5.91 -4.28 -7.16
N PRO A 512 -6.07 -3.63 -8.32
CA PRO A 512 -5.28 -2.44 -8.62
C PRO A 512 -5.73 -1.24 -7.78
N VAL A 513 -4.87 -0.23 -7.67
CA VAL A 513 -5.25 1.08 -7.13
C VAL A 513 -6.20 1.77 -8.12
N LYS A 514 -7.28 2.36 -7.60
CA LYS A 514 -8.33 3.03 -8.39
C LYS A 514 -8.85 4.26 -7.65
N VAL A 515 -9.51 5.15 -8.39
CA VAL A 515 -10.49 6.06 -7.77
C VAL A 515 -11.69 5.23 -7.33
N THR A 516 -11.89 5.08 -6.03
CA THR A 516 -12.91 4.21 -5.45
C THR A 516 -14.16 4.98 -5.02
N ASP A 517 -14.05 6.28 -4.76
CA ASP A 517 -15.20 7.13 -4.43
C ASP A 517 -15.00 8.60 -4.84
N HIS A 518 -16.12 9.31 -4.99
CA HIS A 518 -16.22 10.74 -5.26
C HIS A 518 -16.77 11.48 -4.04
N LEU A 519 -15.95 12.32 -3.43
CA LEU A 519 -16.25 13.03 -2.19
C LEU A 519 -16.78 14.44 -2.49
N ASN A 520 -17.90 14.78 -1.86
CA ASN A 520 -18.43 16.14 -1.85
C ASN A 520 -17.84 16.90 -0.66
N ALA A 521 -17.46 18.16 -0.85
CA ALA A 521 -17.08 19.01 0.27
C ALA A 521 -18.31 19.30 1.15
N GLU A 522 -18.19 19.06 2.46
CA GLU A 522 -19.22 19.38 3.45
C GLU A 522 -19.23 20.88 3.74
N HIS A 523 -18.05 21.49 3.76
CA HIS A 523 -17.86 22.91 4.02
C HIS A 523 -16.82 23.52 3.09
N THR A 524 -16.97 24.82 2.80
CA THR A 524 -15.99 25.59 2.03
C THR A 524 -15.81 26.96 2.69
N THR A 525 -14.56 27.35 2.90
CA THR A 525 -14.19 28.67 3.44
C THR A 525 -13.27 29.42 2.48
N ALA A 526 -13.09 30.71 2.70
CA ALA A 526 -12.18 31.56 1.93
C ALA A 526 -11.35 32.43 2.89
N PRO A 527 -10.26 31.90 3.48
CA PRO A 527 -9.51 32.60 4.52
C PRO A 527 -8.74 33.83 4.01
N ALA A 528 -8.48 33.91 2.71
CA ALA A 528 -7.85 35.05 2.04
C ALA A 528 -8.38 35.21 0.61
N GLU A 529 -8.14 36.37 0.00
CA GLU A 529 -8.49 36.60 -1.42
C GLU A 529 -7.83 35.55 -2.32
N GLY A 530 -8.61 34.94 -3.22
CA GLY A 530 -8.15 33.88 -4.12
C GLY A 530 -7.84 32.53 -3.45
N THR A 531 -8.00 32.39 -2.13
CA THR A 531 -7.75 31.15 -1.40
C THR A 531 -9.06 30.52 -0.96
N HIS A 532 -9.31 29.28 -1.36
CA HIS A 532 -10.49 28.50 -1.00
C HIS A 532 -10.07 27.22 -0.27
N VAL A 533 -10.70 26.89 0.85
CA VAL A 533 -10.44 25.66 1.60
C VAL A 533 -11.70 24.81 1.62
N TYR A 534 -11.58 23.56 1.15
CA TYR A 534 -12.64 22.57 1.08
C TYR A 534 -12.43 21.53 2.18
N ASP A 535 -13.45 21.30 3.00
CA ASP A 535 -13.48 20.26 4.03
C ASP A 535 -14.34 19.09 3.55
N TYR A 536 -13.76 17.89 3.47
CA TYR A 536 -14.44 16.67 3.06
C TYR A 536 -15.01 15.86 4.24
N GLY A 537 -15.01 16.41 5.45
CA GLY A 537 -15.62 15.83 6.65
C GLY A 537 -14.71 14.85 7.40
N SER A 538 -13.97 14.01 6.68
CA SER A 538 -13.08 12.99 7.26
C SER A 538 -11.74 12.91 6.50
N PRO A 539 -10.62 12.57 7.15
CA PRO A 539 -9.38 12.22 6.46
C PRO A 539 -9.58 11.07 5.45
N THR A 540 -9.01 11.24 4.27
CA THR A 540 -9.03 10.30 3.15
C THR A 540 -7.68 10.29 2.43
N ALA A 541 -7.43 9.29 1.59
CA ALA A 541 -6.32 9.30 0.64
C ALA A 541 -6.82 9.52 -0.81
N GLY A 542 -6.07 10.29 -1.61
CA GLY A 542 -6.34 10.54 -3.03
C GLY A 542 -5.99 11.96 -3.47
N TRP A 543 -6.90 12.65 -4.16
CA TRP A 543 -6.70 14.03 -4.62
C TRP A 543 -8.02 14.74 -4.91
N ALA A 544 -7.99 16.06 -5.11
CA ALA A 544 -9.08 16.82 -5.70
C ALA A 544 -8.91 16.91 -7.23
N ARG A 545 -9.99 16.68 -7.98
CA ARG A 545 -10.09 17.07 -9.39
C ARG A 545 -10.66 18.48 -9.46
N ILE A 546 -9.90 19.39 -10.05
CA ILE A 546 -10.31 20.79 -10.20
C ILE A 546 -10.79 21.06 -11.63
N GLY A 547 -11.79 21.94 -11.74
CA GLY A 547 -12.20 22.56 -12.99
C GLY A 547 -11.86 24.05 -12.93
N VAL A 548 -11.13 24.58 -13.89
CA VAL A 548 -10.62 25.97 -13.88
C VAL A 548 -10.78 26.63 -15.24
N GLN A 549 -10.85 27.96 -15.27
CA GLN A 549 -10.89 28.74 -16.51
C GLN A 549 -10.13 30.04 -16.31
N GLY A 550 -9.21 30.37 -17.21
CA GLY A 550 -8.41 31.58 -17.10
C GLY A 550 -7.45 31.75 -18.28
N PRO A 551 -6.57 32.77 -18.23
CA PRO A 551 -5.58 32.99 -19.26
C PRO A 551 -4.50 31.89 -19.24
N ALA A 552 -3.96 31.59 -20.41
CA ALA A 552 -2.82 30.67 -20.54
C ALA A 552 -1.62 31.17 -19.71
N GLY A 553 -0.93 30.25 -19.03
CA GLY A 553 0.21 30.55 -18.17
C GLY A 553 -0.17 30.92 -16.73
N ALA A 554 -1.44 31.14 -16.41
CA ALA A 554 -1.87 31.27 -15.02
C ALA A 554 -1.73 29.93 -14.29
N THR A 555 -1.28 29.95 -13.03
CA THR A 555 -1.03 28.73 -12.25
C THR A 555 -1.96 28.67 -11.04
N VAL A 556 -2.67 27.56 -10.90
CA VAL A 556 -3.49 27.22 -9.73
C VAL A 556 -2.72 26.25 -8.85
N THR A 557 -2.73 26.46 -7.54
CA THR A 557 -2.09 25.56 -6.58
C THR A 557 -3.15 24.83 -5.75
N VAL A 558 -2.93 23.53 -5.51
CA VAL A 558 -3.73 22.74 -4.58
C VAL A 558 -2.83 22.18 -3.48
N THR A 559 -3.11 22.53 -2.23
CA THR A 559 -2.36 22.07 -1.06
C THR A 559 -3.28 21.22 -0.18
N TYR A 560 -2.77 20.06 0.25
CA TYR A 560 -3.54 19.09 1.02
C TYR A 560 -3.03 18.96 2.45
N GLY A 561 -3.93 18.64 3.38
CA GLY A 561 -3.57 18.35 4.77
C GLY A 561 -4.73 17.77 5.58
N GLU A 562 -4.39 17.14 6.70
CA GLU A 562 -5.35 16.58 7.66
C GLU A 562 -5.90 17.63 8.64
N LYS A 563 -5.21 18.77 8.77
CA LYS A 563 -5.46 19.82 9.77
C LYS A 563 -5.48 21.20 9.14
N LEU A 564 -6.08 22.15 9.87
CA LEU A 564 -6.03 23.58 9.55
C LEU A 564 -5.13 24.33 10.54
N ARG A 565 -4.46 25.38 10.06
CA ARG A 565 -3.78 26.38 10.90
C ARG A 565 -4.81 27.32 11.53
N ALA A 566 -4.37 28.10 12.52
CA ALA A 566 -5.22 29.05 13.24
C ALA A 566 -5.85 30.14 12.35
N ASP A 567 -5.25 30.43 11.19
CA ASP A 567 -5.77 31.39 10.20
C ASP A 567 -6.79 30.78 9.21
N GLY A 568 -7.09 29.48 9.36
CA GLY A 568 -8.02 28.75 8.49
C GLY A 568 -7.39 28.19 7.22
N THR A 569 -6.07 28.33 7.01
CA THR A 569 -5.34 27.70 5.90
C THR A 569 -5.00 26.24 6.20
N VAL A 570 -4.73 25.44 5.17
CA VAL A 570 -4.37 24.02 5.31
C VAL A 570 -2.97 23.84 5.88
N ASP A 571 -2.84 23.04 6.94
CA ASP A 571 -1.54 22.65 7.49
C ASP A 571 -0.95 21.46 6.74
N ASN A 572 0.10 21.73 5.97
CA ASN A 572 0.88 20.75 5.22
C ASN A 572 2.34 20.68 5.68
N THR A 573 2.59 21.04 6.94
CA THR A 573 3.94 21.05 7.51
C THR A 573 4.44 19.61 7.69
N GLY A 574 5.47 19.22 6.94
CA GLY A 574 6.13 17.93 7.06
C GLY A 574 7.23 17.90 8.11
N ALA A 575 7.88 16.73 8.24
CA ALA A 575 9.10 16.60 9.02
C ALA A 575 10.17 17.60 8.52
N PHE A 576 10.93 18.19 9.44
CA PHE A 576 11.98 19.19 9.15
C PHE A 576 11.48 20.51 8.50
N GLY A 577 10.19 20.82 8.60
CA GLY A 577 9.63 22.11 8.15
C GLY A 577 9.37 22.23 6.64
N MET A 578 9.44 21.11 5.91
CA MET A 578 9.18 21.07 4.47
C MET A 578 7.67 21.04 4.18
N ALA A 579 7.21 21.80 3.19
CA ALA A 579 5.83 21.76 2.73
C ALA A 579 5.56 20.46 1.94
N LEU A 580 4.64 19.63 2.41
CA LEU A 580 4.23 18.40 1.72
C LEU A 580 3.02 18.64 0.80
N GLN A 581 2.77 17.67 -0.09
CA GLN A 581 1.53 17.50 -0.84
C GLN A 581 0.98 18.80 -1.48
N THR A 582 1.83 19.52 -2.20
CA THR A 582 1.47 20.76 -2.91
C THR A 582 1.58 20.53 -4.41
N TYR A 583 0.48 20.77 -5.11
CA TYR A 583 0.32 20.48 -6.52
C TYR A 583 0.10 21.78 -7.29
N SER A 584 0.57 21.86 -8.52
CA SER A 584 0.37 23.03 -9.37
C SER A 584 -0.12 22.66 -10.77
N TYR A 585 -0.99 23.51 -11.32
CA TYR A 585 -1.54 23.39 -12.66
C TYR A 585 -1.43 24.72 -13.40
N THR A 586 -0.62 24.77 -14.45
CA THR A 586 -0.49 25.92 -15.34
C THR A 586 -1.44 25.75 -16.52
N LEU A 587 -2.36 26.70 -16.68
CA LEU A 587 -3.44 26.67 -17.67
C LEU A 587 -2.88 26.84 -19.09
N LYS A 588 -3.52 26.19 -20.07
CA LYS A 588 -3.25 26.41 -21.51
C LYS A 588 -4.15 27.47 -22.15
N GLY A 589 -5.20 27.90 -21.46
CA GLY A 589 -6.12 28.95 -21.89
C GLY A 589 -7.35 28.43 -22.66
N ASP A 590 -8.22 29.38 -23.03
CA ASP A 590 -9.44 29.22 -23.83
C ASP A 590 -10.30 27.98 -23.50
N GLY A 591 -11.09 28.09 -22.42
CA GLY A 591 -12.15 27.14 -22.10
C GLY A 591 -12.21 26.82 -20.62
N VAL A 592 -13.00 25.81 -20.27
CA VAL A 592 -12.93 25.18 -18.95
C VAL A 592 -11.98 24.01 -19.06
N GLU A 593 -10.90 24.06 -18.31
CA GLU A 593 -9.87 23.04 -18.18
C GLU A 593 -10.13 22.18 -16.94
N SER A 594 -9.69 20.92 -16.96
CA SER A 594 -9.79 20.03 -15.80
C SER A 594 -8.45 19.39 -15.51
N TYR A 595 -8.08 19.37 -14.24
CA TYR A 595 -6.82 18.81 -13.76
C TYR A 595 -7.06 17.86 -12.59
N GLN A 596 -6.32 16.77 -12.61
CA GLN A 596 -6.07 15.89 -11.49
C GLN A 596 -4.65 15.32 -11.60
N PRO A 597 -3.98 14.99 -10.49
CA PRO A 597 -2.68 14.34 -10.51
C PRO A 597 -2.70 12.98 -11.23
N SER A 598 -1.54 12.57 -11.74
CA SER A 598 -1.35 11.31 -12.44
C SER A 598 -0.47 10.31 -11.71
N TYR A 599 0.56 10.80 -11.00
CA TYR A 599 1.63 9.96 -10.48
C TYR A 599 1.91 10.15 -8.99
N SER A 600 1.03 10.88 -8.29
CA SER A 600 1.08 11.10 -6.85
C SER A 600 -0.30 11.06 -6.22
N TYR A 601 -0.36 10.95 -4.90
CA TYR A 601 -1.57 11.01 -4.08
C TYR A 601 -1.29 11.76 -2.79
N ALA A 602 -2.34 12.20 -2.10
CA ALA A 602 -2.27 12.91 -0.83
C ALA A 602 -3.14 12.23 0.24
N GLY A 603 -2.70 12.28 1.49
CA GLY A 603 -3.56 12.08 2.67
C GLY A 603 -4.13 13.41 3.13
N PHE A 604 -5.45 13.55 3.22
CA PHE A 604 -6.10 14.84 3.47
C PHE A 604 -7.51 14.72 4.01
N ARG A 605 -7.91 15.69 4.83
CA ARG A 605 -9.33 16.06 5.03
C ARG A 605 -9.65 17.35 4.27
N TYR A 606 -8.64 18.22 4.17
CA TYR A 606 -8.78 19.56 3.62
C TYR A 606 -7.98 19.71 2.33
N ALA A 607 -8.61 20.33 1.33
CA ALA A 607 -7.93 20.78 0.12
C ALA A 607 -8.00 22.31 0.03
N GLN A 608 -6.85 22.96 -0.01
CA GLN A 608 -6.72 24.40 -0.23
C GLN A 608 -6.41 24.66 -1.70
N VAL A 609 -7.28 25.39 -2.39
CA VAL A 609 -7.09 25.82 -3.77
C VAL A 609 -6.79 27.32 -3.79
N VAL A 610 -5.63 27.68 -4.31
CA VAL A 610 -5.23 29.08 -4.53
C VAL A 610 -5.33 29.39 -6.02
N VAL A 611 -6.20 30.33 -6.36
CA VAL A 611 -6.41 30.83 -7.73
C VAL A 611 -5.87 32.26 -7.88
N PRO A 612 -5.04 32.53 -8.90
CA PRO A 612 -4.58 33.89 -9.16
C PRO A 612 -5.69 34.75 -9.77
N GLN A 613 -5.48 36.06 -9.75
CA GLN A 613 -6.42 37.01 -10.35
C GLN A 613 -6.67 36.68 -11.84
N GLY A 614 -7.93 36.70 -12.27
CA GLY A 614 -8.33 36.37 -13.64
C GLY A 614 -8.57 34.88 -13.91
N VAL A 615 -8.32 34.00 -12.94
CA VAL A 615 -8.71 32.60 -12.99
C VAL A 615 -10.02 32.39 -12.22
N THR A 616 -10.94 31.63 -12.82
CA THR A 616 -12.21 31.22 -12.21
C THR A 616 -12.16 29.73 -11.87
N LEU A 617 -12.38 29.41 -10.60
CA LEU A 617 -12.60 28.04 -10.14
C LEU A 617 -14.04 27.60 -10.46
N ARG A 618 -14.20 26.47 -11.14
CA ARG A 618 -15.49 25.93 -11.61
C ARG A 618 -15.97 24.74 -10.80
N SER A 619 -15.08 23.86 -10.40
CA SER A 619 -15.38 22.68 -9.57
C SER A 619 -14.16 22.23 -8.79
N VAL A 620 -14.39 21.56 -7.65
CA VAL A 620 -13.36 20.91 -6.84
C VAL A 620 -14.00 19.65 -6.26
N ASP A 621 -13.77 18.52 -6.92
CA ASP A 621 -14.35 17.24 -6.56
C ASP A 621 -13.29 16.39 -5.83
N GLY A 622 -13.55 15.91 -4.61
CA GLY A 622 -12.62 15.02 -3.93
C GLY A 622 -12.66 13.61 -4.54
N MET A 623 -11.52 12.98 -4.74
CA MET A 623 -11.37 11.63 -5.28
C MET A 623 -10.70 10.78 -4.22
N ARG A 624 -11.40 9.78 -3.69
CA ARG A 624 -10.81 8.76 -2.83
C ARG A 624 -10.10 7.73 -3.69
N VAL A 625 -8.86 7.41 -3.33
CA VAL A 625 -7.99 6.53 -4.12
C VAL A 625 -7.31 5.54 -3.19
N HIS A 626 -7.42 4.26 -3.52
CA HIS A 626 -6.70 3.19 -2.84
C HIS A 626 -6.78 1.90 -3.68
N THR A 627 -6.07 0.86 -3.22
CA THR A 627 -6.16 -0.52 -3.72
C THR A 627 -7.61 -0.99 -3.59
N ALA A 628 -8.23 -1.37 -4.71
CA ALA A 628 -9.66 -1.68 -4.77
C ALA A 628 -10.00 -3.08 -4.21
N VAL A 629 -9.59 -3.34 -2.96
CA VAL A 629 -9.95 -4.54 -2.21
C VAL A 629 -11.46 -4.59 -1.99
N ARG A 630 -12.01 -5.80 -2.01
CA ARG A 630 -13.45 -6.02 -1.84
C ARG A 630 -13.78 -6.14 -0.36
N THR A 631 -14.83 -5.46 0.11
CA THR A 631 -15.37 -5.65 1.46
C THR A 631 -15.86 -7.09 1.66
N THR A 632 -15.40 -7.72 2.73
CA THR A 632 -15.68 -9.13 3.11
C THR A 632 -16.19 -9.29 4.53
N GLY A 633 -16.26 -8.22 5.31
CA GLY A 633 -16.90 -8.22 6.61
C GLY A 633 -17.55 -6.90 6.93
N ASP A 634 -18.29 -6.92 8.02
CA ASP A 634 -18.96 -5.74 8.57
C ASP A 634 -19.31 -6.02 10.04
N PHE A 635 -19.36 -4.96 10.85
CA PHE A 635 -19.80 -4.97 12.24
C PHE A 635 -20.83 -3.87 12.49
N THR A 636 -21.87 -4.19 13.25
CA THR A 636 -22.86 -3.22 13.71
C THR A 636 -23.30 -3.53 15.13
N SER A 637 -23.68 -2.49 15.89
CA SER A 637 -24.13 -2.60 17.27
C SER A 637 -25.15 -1.53 17.66
N SER A 638 -25.69 -1.64 18.87
CA SER A 638 -26.52 -0.60 19.46
C SER A 638 -25.75 0.62 20.00
N SER A 639 -24.43 0.64 19.90
CA SER A 639 -23.59 1.76 20.33
C SER A 639 -23.09 2.51 19.10
N ASP A 640 -23.53 3.75 18.94
CA ASP A 640 -23.06 4.62 17.85
C ASP A 640 -21.55 4.81 17.91
N LEU A 641 -20.96 4.88 19.11
CA LEU A 641 -19.51 4.99 19.29
C LEU A 641 -18.75 3.77 18.74
N LEU A 642 -19.21 2.55 19.01
CA LEU A 642 -18.54 1.34 18.50
C LEU A 642 -18.71 1.20 16.99
N ASN A 643 -19.86 1.62 16.44
CA ASN A 643 -20.07 1.64 15.00
C ASN A 643 -19.12 2.65 14.32
N ARG A 644 -18.90 3.82 14.95
CA ARG A 644 -17.90 4.79 14.47
C ARG A 644 -16.47 4.26 14.52
N TYR A 645 -16.11 3.43 15.49
CA TYR A 645 -14.79 2.79 15.52
C TYR A 645 -14.58 1.86 14.33
N GLN A 646 -15.59 1.02 14.04
CA GLN A 646 -15.61 0.12 12.89
C GLN A 646 -15.45 0.90 11.58
N ASP A 647 -16.28 1.93 11.36
CA ASP A 647 -16.22 2.74 10.14
C ASP A 647 -14.85 3.43 9.99
N ALA A 648 -14.36 4.03 11.09
CA ALA A 648 -13.08 4.73 11.10
C ALA A 648 -11.89 3.79 10.82
N GLN A 649 -11.86 2.58 11.40
CA GLN A 649 -10.77 1.65 11.13
C GLN A 649 -10.81 1.13 9.70
N ALA A 650 -11.99 0.77 9.20
CA ALA A 650 -12.16 0.36 7.81
C ALA A 650 -11.66 1.45 6.86
N ASP A 651 -12.02 2.71 7.11
CA ASP A 651 -11.58 3.83 6.29
C ASP A 651 -10.08 4.11 6.39
N THR A 652 -9.51 4.08 7.59
CA THR A 652 -8.07 4.27 7.84
C THR A 652 -7.24 3.18 7.17
N VAL A 653 -7.69 1.92 7.22
CA VAL A 653 -7.05 0.81 6.49
C VAL A 653 -7.04 1.12 5.00
N LEU A 654 -8.21 1.41 4.38
CA LEU A 654 -8.29 1.69 2.95
C LEU A 654 -7.42 2.88 2.53
N ASN A 655 -7.41 3.95 3.32
CA ASN A 655 -6.57 5.13 3.07
C ASN A 655 -5.07 4.77 3.03
N ASN A 656 -4.67 3.69 3.72
CA ASN A 656 -3.31 3.20 3.79
C ASN A 656 -3.00 2.02 2.84
N LEU A 657 -3.88 1.68 1.88
CA LEU A 657 -3.60 0.64 0.88
C LEU A 657 -3.25 1.24 -0.49
N HIS A 658 -1.98 1.50 -0.76
CA HIS A 658 -1.50 2.03 -2.06
C HIS A 658 -0.51 1.07 -2.72
N SER A 659 -1.00 -0.11 -3.12
CA SER A 659 -0.23 -1.32 -3.53
C SER A 659 0.61 -1.98 -2.43
N ILE A 660 0.84 -1.27 -1.34
CA ILE A 660 1.54 -1.67 -0.12
C ILE A 660 0.76 -1.13 1.10
N PRO A 661 0.85 -1.78 2.28
CA PRO A 661 0.24 -1.28 3.50
C PRO A 661 1.11 -0.13 4.06
N THR A 662 0.68 1.11 3.90
CA THR A 662 1.40 2.28 4.43
C THR A 662 1.07 2.53 5.91
N ASP A 663 1.96 3.26 6.57
CA ASP A 663 1.78 3.79 7.93
C ASP A 663 0.75 4.94 7.95
N THR A 664 0.98 5.96 7.11
CA THR A 664 0.10 7.11 6.92
C THR A 664 0.07 7.53 5.44
N PRO A 665 -1.06 8.02 4.90
CA PRO A 665 -1.14 8.49 3.53
C PRO A 665 -0.58 9.91 3.33
N MET A 666 -0.26 10.64 4.41
CA MET A 666 0.19 12.04 4.36
C MET A 666 1.71 12.21 4.39
N TYR A 667 2.37 11.61 5.36
CA TYR A 667 3.77 11.89 5.68
C TYR A 667 4.74 10.95 4.93
N GLU A 668 5.22 9.89 5.59
CA GLU A 668 6.28 9.03 5.05
C GLU A 668 5.78 8.11 3.94
N LYS A 669 4.51 7.70 3.99
CA LYS A 669 3.87 6.78 3.02
C LYS A 669 4.68 5.50 2.87
N ARG A 670 5.24 5.02 3.98
CA ARG A 670 6.17 3.89 4.00
C ARG A 670 5.45 2.63 4.40
N PRO A 671 5.86 1.49 3.85
CA PRO A 671 5.32 0.21 4.27
C PRO A 671 5.99 -0.26 5.56
N TYR A 672 5.79 0.47 6.67
CA TYR A 672 6.31 0.03 7.96
C TYR A 672 5.72 -1.33 8.31
N THR A 673 6.63 -2.22 8.65
CA THR A 673 6.35 -3.64 8.75
C THR A 673 5.49 -3.98 9.96
N ALA A 674 5.71 -3.33 11.11
CA ALA A 674 4.87 -3.53 12.30
C ALA A 674 3.42 -3.15 12.04
N ASP A 675 3.20 -1.98 11.46
CA ASP A 675 1.89 -1.44 11.11
C ASP A 675 1.09 -2.46 10.31
N GLY A 676 1.68 -2.95 9.21
CA GLY A 676 1.03 -3.90 8.30
C GLY A 676 0.57 -5.21 8.94
N PHE A 677 1.17 -5.66 10.07
CA PHE A 677 0.69 -6.84 10.81
C PHE A 677 -0.18 -6.49 12.04
N LEU A 678 0.06 -5.34 12.69
CA LEU A 678 -0.69 -4.96 13.89
C LEU A 678 -2.19 -4.82 13.59
N TYR A 679 -2.54 -4.21 12.45
CA TYR A 679 -3.93 -4.10 12.02
C TYR A 679 -4.39 -5.22 11.07
N ALA A 680 -3.56 -6.24 10.79
CA ALA A 680 -3.89 -7.25 9.78
C ALA A 680 -5.19 -8.00 10.08
N ASP A 681 -5.47 -8.30 11.35
CA ASP A 681 -6.75 -8.90 11.76
C ASP A 681 -7.95 -8.03 11.35
N SER A 682 -7.91 -6.72 11.61
CA SER A 682 -8.95 -5.78 11.20
C SER A 682 -9.06 -5.72 9.68
N ALA A 683 -7.92 -5.61 8.96
CA ALA A 683 -7.92 -5.56 7.51
C ALA A 683 -8.51 -6.84 6.88
N ILE A 684 -8.17 -8.02 7.41
CA ILE A 684 -8.67 -9.32 6.95
C ILE A 684 -10.15 -9.51 7.29
N ALA A 685 -10.58 -9.04 8.46
CA ALA A 685 -11.99 -9.08 8.85
C ALA A 685 -12.84 -8.22 7.90
N ASN A 686 -12.36 -7.02 7.56
CA ASN A 686 -13.08 -6.05 6.73
C ASN A 686 -12.98 -6.32 5.22
N PHE A 687 -11.83 -6.77 4.71
CA PHE A 687 -11.52 -6.80 3.27
C PHE A 687 -10.86 -8.10 2.79
N ASP A 688 -11.00 -8.37 1.49
CA ASP A 688 -10.34 -9.49 0.81
C ASP A 688 -8.85 -9.18 0.60
N MET A 689 -8.03 -9.56 1.58
CA MET A 689 -6.60 -9.21 1.63
C MET A 689 -5.67 -10.30 1.09
N ARG A 690 -6.20 -11.44 0.59
CA ARG A 690 -5.43 -12.63 0.13
C ARG A 690 -4.28 -12.25 -0.80
N ASN A 691 -4.60 -11.78 -2.00
CA ASN A 691 -3.59 -11.42 -3.00
C ASN A 691 -2.73 -10.22 -2.60
N PHE A 692 -3.25 -9.31 -1.78
CA PHE A 692 -2.51 -8.13 -1.32
C PHE A 692 -1.39 -8.54 -0.37
N TYR A 693 -1.70 -9.29 0.68
CA TYR A 693 -0.71 -9.78 1.63
C TYR A 693 0.22 -10.84 1.02
N GLU A 694 -0.25 -11.70 0.11
CA GLU A 694 0.64 -12.59 -0.64
C GLU A 694 1.71 -11.82 -1.43
N SER A 695 1.31 -10.74 -2.10
CA SER A 695 2.23 -9.85 -2.82
C SER A 695 3.23 -9.19 -1.86
N TRP A 696 2.76 -8.72 -0.70
CA TRP A 696 3.62 -8.08 0.29
C TRP A 696 4.58 -9.05 1.00
N MET A 697 4.15 -10.29 1.30
CA MET A 697 5.02 -11.34 1.84
C MET A 697 6.10 -11.77 0.83
N ARG A 698 5.78 -11.78 -0.47
CA ARG A 698 6.80 -11.91 -1.53
C ARG A 698 7.81 -10.77 -1.46
N SER A 699 7.38 -9.52 -1.27
CA SER A 699 8.31 -8.39 -1.12
C SER A 699 9.21 -8.57 0.11
N HIS A 700 8.73 -9.15 1.22
CA HIS A 700 9.59 -9.45 2.38
C HIS A 700 10.68 -10.45 2.03
N ARG A 701 10.31 -11.52 1.33
CA ARG A 701 11.26 -12.52 0.84
C ARG A 701 12.28 -11.91 -0.13
N ASP A 702 11.84 -11.00 -1.00
CA ASP A 702 12.69 -10.35 -1.98
C ASP A 702 13.66 -9.33 -1.35
N ASP A 703 13.24 -8.65 -0.27
CA ASP A 703 14.02 -7.61 0.41
C ASP A 703 14.86 -8.11 1.59
N GLN A 704 14.72 -9.40 1.94
CA GLN A 704 15.48 -10.03 3.02
C GLN A 704 16.99 -9.92 2.78
N ASN A 705 17.72 -9.50 3.82
CA ASN A 705 19.17 -9.41 3.78
C ASN A 705 19.80 -10.81 3.73
N ALA A 706 21.04 -10.88 3.24
CA ALA A 706 21.76 -12.15 3.11
C ALA A 706 22.00 -12.88 4.45
N ASP A 707 21.96 -12.17 5.58
CA ASP A 707 22.06 -12.71 6.94
C ASP A 707 20.72 -13.23 7.51
N GLY A 708 19.62 -13.10 6.76
CA GLY A 708 18.27 -13.49 7.17
C GLY A 708 17.43 -12.37 7.79
N SER A 709 18.03 -11.23 8.14
CA SER A 709 17.30 -10.13 8.76
C SER A 709 16.50 -9.28 7.75
N ILE A 710 15.48 -8.56 8.23
CA ILE A 710 14.65 -7.66 7.43
C ILE A 710 14.61 -6.28 8.09
N GLY A 711 14.56 -5.22 7.27
CA GLY A 711 14.45 -3.84 7.74
C GLY A 711 13.06 -3.48 8.28
N PRO A 712 12.87 -2.25 8.78
CA PRO A 712 11.62 -1.83 9.40
C PRO A 712 10.52 -1.48 8.39
N THR A 713 10.84 -1.35 7.11
CA THR A 713 9.87 -1.19 6.02
C THR A 713 10.09 -2.28 4.97
N VAL A 714 9.09 -2.62 4.16
CA VAL A 714 9.25 -3.53 3.01
C VAL A 714 8.36 -3.11 1.83
N PRO A 715 8.92 -2.77 0.65
CA PRO A 715 10.34 -2.63 0.36
C PRO A 715 11.04 -1.50 1.16
N THR A 716 12.36 -1.56 1.29
CA THR A 716 13.18 -0.64 2.11
C THR A 716 14.39 -0.06 1.39
N THR A 717 14.78 1.15 1.79
CA THR A 717 15.99 1.81 1.26
C THR A 717 17.26 1.13 1.79
N GLU A 718 18.42 1.39 1.17
CA GLU A 718 19.69 0.79 1.61
C GLU A 718 20.04 1.14 3.07
N SER A 719 19.62 2.33 3.56
CA SER A 719 19.76 2.70 4.98
C SER A 719 18.81 1.88 5.87
N GLY A 720 17.57 1.65 5.43
CA GLY A 720 16.59 0.82 6.13
C GLY A 720 17.06 -0.61 6.35
N LYS A 721 17.82 -1.18 5.39
CA LYS A 721 18.40 -2.53 5.51
C LYS A 721 19.35 -2.70 6.71
N LEU A 722 19.89 -1.61 7.25
CA LEU A 722 20.80 -1.65 8.41
C LEU A 722 20.07 -1.76 9.75
N VAL A 723 18.79 -1.40 9.80
CA VAL A 723 18.00 -1.42 11.03
C VAL A 723 17.48 -2.84 11.28
N LYS A 724 17.79 -3.40 12.45
CA LYS A 724 17.38 -4.75 12.86
C LYS A 724 16.47 -4.62 14.07
N ASP A 725 15.20 -4.96 13.91
CA ASP A 725 14.21 -4.93 14.98
C ASP A 725 13.32 -6.18 14.91
N PRO A 726 13.36 -7.07 15.92
CA PRO A 726 12.58 -8.30 15.92
C PRO A 726 11.07 -8.07 16.02
N VAL A 727 10.63 -6.89 16.47
CA VAL A 727 9.20 -6.56 16.55
C VAL A 727 8.68 -6.16 15.17
N TRP A 728 9.32 -5.20 14.50
CA TRP A 728 8.90 -4.74 13.17
C TRP A 728 9.03 -5.85 12.12
N SER A 729 10.19 -6.50 12.08
CA SER A 729 10.45 -7.55 11.09
C SER A 729 9.71 -8.87 11.36
N ALA A 730 9.04 -9.03 12.50
CA ALA A 730 8.17 -10.19 12.77
C ALA A 730 7.03 -10.31 11.76
N SER A 731 6.63 -9.19 11.16
CA SER A 731 5.68 -9.11 10.02
C SER A 731 5.87 -10.17 8.95
N TYR A 732 7.10 -10.60 8.64
CA TYR A 732 7.31 -11.63 7.63
C TYR A 732 6.72 -12.98 8.06
N VAL A 733 6.91 -13.34 9.33
CA VAL A 733 6.38 -14.58 9.91
C VAL A 733 4.91 -14.42 10.26
N LEU A 734 4.51 -13.28 10.85
CA LEU A 734 3.15 -13.04 11.31
C LEU A 734 2.18 -12.78 10.15
N GLY A 735 2.57 -12.03 9.13
CA GLY A 735 1.74 -11.85 7.92
C GLY A 735 1.57 -13.15 7.12
N THR A 736 2.60 -13.99 7.06
CA THR A 736 2.48 -15.34 6.48
C THR A 736 1.59 -16.24 7.34
N TRP A 737 1.68 -16.12 8.67
CA TRP A 737 0.78 -16.78 9.61
C TRP A 737 -0.67 -16.36 9.38
N ASP A 738 -0.95 -15.09 9.16
CA ASP A 738 -2.32 -14.60 8.94
C ASP A 738 -2.93 -15.14 7.64
N LEU A 739 -2.14 -15.21 6.55
CA LEU A 739 -2.54 -15.89 5.32
C LEU A 739 -2.90 -17.36 5.57
N TYR A 740 -2.08 -18.07 6.35
CA TYR A 740 -2.35 -19.45 6.72
C TYR A 740 -3.56 -19.59 7.65
N TRP A 741 -3.67 -18.76 8.68
CA TRP A 741 -4.67 -18.90 9.73
C TRP A 741 -6.07 -18.52 9.25
N TYR A 742 -6.20 -17.41 8.54
CA TYR A 742 -7.50 -16.91 8.09
C TYR A 742 -7.92 -17.46 6.73
N TYR A 743 -6.97 -17.72 5.82
CA TYR A 743 -7.26 -18.20 4.47
C TYR A 743 -6.85 -19.65 4.19
N GLY A 744 -6.10 -20.29 5.10
CA GLY A 744 -5.62 -21.67 4.89
C GLY A 744 -4.56 -21.79 3.81
N ASP A 745 -3.87 -20.68 3.48
CA ASP A 745 -2.93 -20.62 2.38
C ASP A 745 -1.59 -21.30 2.73
N THR A 746 -1.54 -22.61 2.53
CA THR A 746 -0.32 -23.41 2.67
C THR A 746 0.72 -23.11 1.58
N LYS A 747 0.33 -22.50 0.45
CA LYS A 747 1.24 -22.14 -0.63
C LYS A 747 2.09 -20.93 -0.22
N ALA A 748 1.48 -19.89 0.35
CA ALA A 748 2.24 -18.77 0.93
C ALA A 748 3.23 -19.23 2.00
N VAL A 749 2.83 -20.16 2.88
CA VAL A 749 3.76 -20.75 3.86
C VAL A 749 4.93 -21.42 3.17
N ALA A 750 4.67 -22.28 2.17
CA ALA A 750 5.72 -23.00 1.45
C ALA A 750 6.68 -22.08 0.68
N GLU A 751 6.15 -21.03 0.03
CA GLU A 751 6.96 -20.07 -0.73
C GLU A 751 7.85 -19.17 0.14
N ASN A 752 7.44 -18.92 1.38
CA ASN A 752 8.17 -18.05 2.32
C ASN A 752 8.98 -18.83 3.38
N TYR A 753 8.82 -20.15 3.46
CA TYR A 753 9.34 -20.98 4.56
C TYR A 753 10.85 -20.82 4.79
N ASP A 754 11.66 -20.92 3.73
CA ASP A 754 13.11 -20.83 3.86
C ASP A 754 13.56 -19.44 4.35
N GLY A 755 12.87 -18.38 3.90
CA GLY A 755 13.15 -17.02 4.36
C GLY A 755 12.74 -16.81 5.82
N MET A 756 11.56 -17.28 6.23
CA MET A 756 11.12 -17.22 7.62
C MET A 756 12.06 -18.00 8.55
N LYS A 757 12.55 -19.17 8.10
CA LYS A 757 13.56 -19.95 8.82
C LYS A 757 14.89 -19.21 8.96
N ALA A 758 15.35 -18.52 7.90
CA ALA A 758 16.55 -17.70 7.96
C ALA A 758 16.39 -16.50 8.90
N TRP A 759 15.21 -15.87 8.92
CA TRP A 759 14.88 -14.79 9.85
C TRP A 759 14.95 -15.26 11.31
N LEU A 760 14.36 -16.42 11.62
CA LEU A 760 14.41 -16.95 12.98
C LEU A 760 15.83 -17.36 13.37
N ALA A 761 16.59 -17.95 12.44
CA ALA A 761 17.98 -18.33 12.67
C ALA A 761 18.89 -17.11 12.96
N TYR A 762 18.64 -15.96 12.31
CA TYR A 762 19.32 -14.70 12.62
C TYR A 762 19.12 -14.30 14.08
N TYR A 763 17.87 -14.25 14.54
CA TYR A 763 17.56 -13.84 15.92
C TYR A 763 17.94 -14.88 16.96
N GLU A 764 17.83 -16.18 16.66
CA GLU A 764 18.35 -17.27 17.50
C GLU A 764 19.86 -17.10 17.73
N HIS A 765 20.62 -16.77 16.69
CA HIS A 765 22.05 -16.48 16.80
C HIS A 765 22.31 -15.18 17.59
N ASP A 766 21.58 -14.10 17.29
CA ASP A 766 21.76 -12.78 17.91
C ASP A 766 21.58 -12.83 19.44
N ILE A 767 20.57 -13.55 19.92
CA ILE A 767 20.27 -13.66 21.36
C ILE A 767 21.04 -14.78 22.08
N ALA A 768 21.79 -15.62 21.35
CA ALA A 768 22.54 -16.72 21.97
C ALA A 768 23.57 -16.21 22.99
N GLY A 769 24.23 -15.08 22.68
CA GLY A 769 25.25 -14.48 23.54
C GLY A 769 24.72 -13.85 24.84
N THR A 770 23.42 -13.58 24.92
CA THR A 770 22.74 -12.96 26.06
C THR A 770 21.91 -13.96 26.87
N GLY A 771 22.02 -15.25 26.55
CA GLY A 771 21.27 -16.33 27.21
C GLY A 771 19.83 -16.48 26.74
N GLY A 772 19.45 -15.83 25.63
CA GLY A 772 18.09 -15.88 25.07
C GLY A 772 17.30 -14.59 25.22
N ILE A 773 17.93 -13.44 25.53
CA ILE A 773 17.26 -12.15 25.68
C ILE A 773 17.73 -11.17 24.61
N TYR A 774 16.80 -10.59 23.86
CA TYR A 774 17.15 -9.56 22.89
C TYR A 774 17.66 -8.29 23.57
N THR A 775 18.80 -7.76 23.11
CA THR A 775 19.42 -6.52 23.64
C THR A 775 19.78 -5.50 22.56
N GLY A 776 19.38 -5.75 21.31
CA GLY A 776 19.62 -4.86 20.19
C GLY A 776 18.62 -3.68 20.14
N PHE A 777 18.65 -2.94 19.04
CA PHE A 777 17.70 -1.86 18.79
C PHE A 777 16.29 -2.42 18.60
N SER A 778 15.28 -1.75 19.15
CA SER A 778 13.89 -1.95 18.77
C SER A 778 13.11 -0.67 19.08
N TYR A 779 12.08 -0.38 18.32
CA TYR A 779 11.15 0.72 18.61
C TYR A 779 10.26 0.39 19.83
N GLY A 780 10.08 -0.90 20.16
CA GLY A 780 9.31 -1.35 21.32
C GLY A 780 7.82 -0.98 21.24
N ASP A 781 7.21 -0.70 22.39
CA ASP A 781 5.82 -0.26 22.49
C ASP A 781 5.65 1.21 22.07
N TRP A 782 5.76 1.43 20.77
CA TRP A 782 5.80 2.75 20.13
C TRP A 782 4.56 3.60 20.45
N LEU A 783 4.78 4.86 20.79
CA LEU A 783 3.74 5.88 21.03
C LEU A 783 2.76 5.54 22.17
N SER A 784 3.30 5.09 23.31
CA SER A 784 2.54 5.08 24.57
C SER A 784 2.11 6.51 24.96
N PRO A 785 1.12 6.69 25.87
CA PRO A 785 0.70 8.02 26.33
C PRO A 785 1.81 8.91 26.93
N GLU A 786 2.97 8.34 27.28
CA GLU A 786 4.14 9.09 27.78
C GLU A 786 5.09 9.59 26.67
N GLY A 787 4.88 9.17 25.41
CA GLY A 787 5.62 9.64 24.24
C GLY A 787 6.09 8.52 23.31
N SER A 788 6.94 8.90 22.35
CA SER A 788 7.34 8.04 21.21
C SER A 788 8.19 6.83 21.60
N ASN A 789 9.07 6.96 22.59
CA ASN A 789 9.93 5.86 23.02
C ASN A 789 9.24 5.02 24.10
N ALA A 790 9.36 3.69 24.02
CA ALA A 790 8.83 2.77 25.03
C ALA A 790 9.49 2.99 26.40
N PRO A 791 8.82 3.58 27.39
CA PRO A 791 9.43 3.91 28.68
C PRO A 791 9.80 2.65 29.49
N GLU A 792 9.08 1.54 29.29
CA GLU A 792 9.40 0.21 29.85
C GLU A 792 10.75 -0.37 29.39
N GLY A 793 11.35 0.12 28.30
CA GLY A 793 12.44 -0.57 27.62
C GLY A 793 11.93 -1.52 26.52
N THR A 794 12.87 -2.12 25.79
CA THR A 794 12.55 -2.84 24.53
C THR A 794 13.07 -4.28 24.50
N ARG A 795 13.77 -4.74 25.54
CA ARG A 795 14.31 -6.10 25.60
C ARG A 795 13.19 -7.11 25.77
N LEU A 796 12.21 -6.78 26.61
CA LEU A 796 11.05 -7.64 26.87
C LEU A 796 10.20 -7.82 25.61
N SER A 797 9.79 -6.73 24.96
CA SER A 797 8.97 -6.81 23.74
C SER A 797 9.72 -7.51 22.61
N GLY A 798 11.00 -7.16 22.37
CA GLY A 798 11.82 -7.82 21.36
C GLY A 798 11.96 -9.32 21.58
N THR A 799 12.20 -9.76 22.82
CA THR A 799 12.29 -11.18 23.17
C THR A 799 10.94 -11.89 23.05
N ALA A 800 9.85 -11.23 23.44
CA ALA A 800 8.50 -11.79 23.34
C ALA A 800 8.07 -12.04 21.88
N TYR A 801 8.45 -11.16 20.94
CA TYR A 801 8.15 -11.36 19.52
C TYR A 801 9.02 -12.45 18.87
N ILE A 802 10.27 -12.63 19.29
CA ILE A 802 11.09 -13.79 18.88
C ILE A 802 10.45 -15.10 19.35
N TYR A 803 9.94 -15.13 20.58
CA TYR A 803 9.18 -16.28 21.09
C TYR A 803 7.91 -16.53 20.27
N LEU A 804 7.08 -15.50 20.04
CA LEU A 804 5.83 -15.63 19.31
C LEU A 804 6.08 -16.19 17.90
N THR A 805 7.01 -15.61 17.15
CA THR A 805 7.36 -16.04 15.79
C THR A 805 7.90 -17.46 15.75
N ALA A 806 8.71 -17.89 16.73
CA ALA A 806 9.14 -19.28 16.85
C ALA A 806 7.95 -20.25 17.00
N THR A 807 6.96 -19.94 17.85
CA THR A 807 5.76 -20.79 18.03
C THR A 807 4.89 -20.86 16.77
N ARG A 808 4.75 -19.74 16.04
CA ARG A 808 4.00 -19.71 14.77
C ARG A 808 4.72 -20.49 13.68
N LEU A 809 6.04 -20.34 13.58
CA LEU A 809 6.84 -21.07 12.62
C LEU A 809 6.87 -22.58 12.90
N ALA A 810 6.85 -23.00 14.18
CA ALA A 810 6.68 -24.41 14.55
C ALA A 810 5.38 -24.99 13.98
N THR A 811 4.25 -24.31 14.20
CA THR A 811 2.94 -24.75 13.69
C THR A 811 2.90 -24.79 12.16
N MET A 812 3.49 -23.79 11.50
CA MET A 812 3.58 -23.76 10.04
C MET A 812 4.50 -24.86 9.49
N ALA A 813 5.59 -25.18 10.18
CA ALA A 813 6.48 -26.28 9.83
C ALA A 813 5.74 -27.63 9.89
N GLU A 814 4.94 -27.87 10.95
CA GLU A 814 4.08 -29.06 11.04
C GLU A 814 3.07 -29.14 9.89
N ALA A 815 2.44 -28.02 9.53
CA ALA A 815 1.48 -27.96 8.43
C ALA A 815 2.10 -28.34 7.07
N LEU A 816 3.41 -28.12 6.89
CA LEU A 816 4.17 -28.55 5.71
C LEU A 816 4.81 -29.95 5.85
N GLY A 817 4.70 -30.60 7.01
CA GLY A 817 5.34 -31.88 7.30
C GLY A 817 6.85 -31.78 7.59
N HIS A 818 7.32 -30.61 8.01
CA HIS A 818 8.71 -30.35 8.41
C HIS A 818 8.93 -30.63 9.90
N ASP A 819 8.63 -31.86 10.35
CA ASP A 819 8.58 -32.23 11.78
C ASP A 819 9.87 -31.97 12.57
N ALA A 820 11.04 -32.04 11.92
CA ALA A 820 12.32 -31.79 12.57
C ALA A 820 12.52 -30.31 12.91
N ASP A 821 12.12 -29.43 12.00
CA ASP A 821 12.16 -27.99 12.20
C ASP A 821 11.12 -27.58 13.24
N ALA A 822 9.90 -28.13 13.19
CA ALA A 822 8.87 -27.89 14.21
C ALA A 822 9.40 -28.18 15.63
N ARG A 823 10.02 -29.35 15.84
CA ARG A 823 10.63 -29.70 17.14
C ARG A 823 11.77 -28.76 17.54
N HIS A 824 12.57 -28.27 16.58
CA HIS A 824 13.63 -27.30 16.86
C HIS A 824 13.05 -25.97 17.33
N PHE A 825 12.07 -25.44 16.59
CA PHE A 825 11.42 -24.17 16.91
C PHE A 825 10.67 -24.22 18.24
N ASP A 826 10.00 -25.33 18.55
CA ASP A 826 9.35 -25.53 19.86
C ASP A 826 10.38 -25.59 21.00
N ALA A 827 11.50 -26.29 20.81
CA ALA A 827 12.56 -26.37 21.81
C ALA A 827 13.20 -24.99 22.05
N PHE A 828 13.45 -24.24 20.99
CA PHE A 828 13.95 -22.87 21.06
C PHE A 828 12.95 -21.94 21.77
N ALA A 829 11.66 -21.99 21.41
CA ALA A 829 10.62 -21.21 22.07
C ALA A 829 10.51 -21.54 23.56
N ALA A 830 10.59 -22.82 23.94
CA ALA A 830 10.60 -23.24 25.34
C ALA A 830 11.81 -22.65 26.11
N GLN A 831 13.01 -22.69 25.52
CA GLN A 831 14.21 -22.08 26.10
C GLN A 831 14.04 -20.56 26.28
N VAL A 832 13.56 -19.85 25.25
CA VAL A 832 13.33 -18.40 25.32
C VAL A 832 12.30 -18.08 26.41
N LYS A 833 11.21 -18.86 26.52
CA LYS A 833 10.20 -18.70 27.57
C LYS A 833 10.79 -18.83 28.98
N ASP A 834 11.65 -19.84 29.20
CA ASP A 834 12.30 -20.05 30.49
C ASP A 834 13.22 -18.88 30.86
N THR A 835 14.08 -18.44 29.93
CA THR A 835 14.96 -17.28 30.17
C THR A 835 14.17 -15.98 30.35
N PHE A 836 13.13 -15.77 29.54
CA PHE A 836 12.24 -14.61 29.62
C PHE A 836 11.64 -14.48 31.02
N ASN A 837 11.05 -15.57 31.53
CA ASN A 837 10.46 -15.60 32.87
C ASN A 837 11.51 -15.43 33.96
N ALA A 838 12.70 -16.02 33.81
CA ALA A 838 13.79 -15.84 34.77
C ALA A 838 14.32 -14.41 34.82
N THR A 839 14.21 -13.66 33.72
CA THR A 839 14.77 -12.31 33.59
C THR A 839 13.75 -11.23 33.96
N PHE A 840 12.52 -11.34 33.47
CA PHE A 840 11.55 -10.24 33.54
C PHE A 840 10.44 -10.44 34.58
N TYR A 841 10.19 -11.66 35.08
CA TYR A 841 9.14 -11.88 36.08
C TYR A 841 9.65 -11.65 37.51
N HIS A 842 9.10 -10.63 38.17
CA HIS A 842 9.42 -10.31 39.56
C HIS A 842 8.46 -11.03 40.52
N ARG A 843 8.90 -12.15 41.09
CA ARG A 843 8.07 -13.01 41.96
C ARG A 843 7.51 -12.30 43.19
N ASP A 844 8.25 -11.36 43.76
CA ASP A 844 7.84 -10.56 44.92
C ASP A 844 6.78 -9.51 44.57
N LYS A 845 6.71 -9.11 43.30
CA LYS A 845 5.76 -8.12 42.77
C LYS A 845 4.60 -8.74 42.01
N GLY A 846 4.68 -10.01 41.62
CA GLY A 846 3.65 -10.69 40.83
C GLY A 846 3.47 -10.12 39.42
N ALA A 847 4.49 -9.46 38.86
CA ALA A 847 4.42 -8.71 37.61
C ALA A 847 5.74 -8.71 36.84
N TYR A 848 5.68 -8.33 35.56
CA TYR A 848 6.82 -8.26 34.66
C TYR A 848 7.39 -6.84 34.54
N TYR A 849 8.72 -6.74 34.48
CA TYR A 849 9.44 -5.49 34.31
C TYR A 849 10.69 -5.70 33.45
N ASP A 850 10.93 -4.81 32.48
CA ASP A 850 12.22 -4.69 31.80
C ASP A 850 13.06 -3.56 32.42
N ASN A 851 12.45 -2.37 32.55
CA ASN A 851 12.98 -1.24 33.30
C ASN A 851 12.12 -0.97 34.54
N GLU A 852 12.51 -1.49 35.71
CA GLU A 852 11.79 -1.25 36.96
C GLU A 852 11.68 0.25 37.33
N ALA A 853 12.62 1.09 36.88
CA ALA A 853 12.58 2.52 37.14
C ALA A 853 11.43 3.24 36.41
N ALA A 854 10.87 2.62 35.37
CA ALA A 854 9.67 3.10 34.68
C ALA A 854 8.38 2.78 35.45
N GLY A 855 8.46 2.08 36.59
CA GLY A 855 7.28 1.66 37.34
C GLY A 855 6.51 0.54 36.65
N TYR A 856 5.23 0.34 37.06
CA TYR A 856 4.36 -0.66 36.43
C TYR A 856 3.94 -0.19 35.05
N ARG A 857 4.16 -1.03 34.04
CA ARG A 857 3.84 -0.76 32.64
C ARG A 857 2.88 -1.84 32.12
N GLN A 858 1.76 -1.42 31.53
CA GLN A 858 0.70 -2.34 31.10
C GLN A 858 1.22 -3.31 30.04
N THR A 859 1.94 -2.82 29.02
CA THR A 859 2.47 -3.63 27.92
C THR A 859 3.44 -4.72 28.38
N SER A 860 4.29 -4.41 29.38
CA SER A 860 5.21 -5.39 29.96
C SER A 860 4.49 -6.62 30.55
N ASN A 861 3.23 -6.47 30.96
CA ASN A 861 2.40 -7.53 31.53
C ASN A 861 1.40 -8.11 30.50
N LEU A 862 0.96 -7.30 29.54
CA LEU A 862 0.04 -7.71 28.48
C LEU A 862 0.66 -8.68 27.47
N LEU A 863 1.86 -8.38 26.97
CA LEU A 863 2.52 -9.23 25.97
C LEU A 863 2.74 -10.67 26.47
N PRO A 864 3.31 -10.91 27.68
CA PRO A 864 3.48 -12.27 28.15
C PRO A 864 2.16 -12.98 28.45
N LEU A 865 1.11 -12.27 28.86
CA LEU A 865 -0.24 -12.85 29.02
C LEU A 865 -0.80 -13.30 27.67
N SER A 866 -0.72 -12.44 26.65
CA SER A 866 -1.26 -12.70 25.32
C SER A 866 -0.50 -13.82 24.60
N PHE A 867 0.82 -13.83 24.69
CA PHE A 867 1.65 -14.79 23.96
C PHE A 867 1.78 -16.14 24.70
N GLY A 868 1.24 -16.26 25.92
CA GLY A 868 1.30 -17.50 26.70
C GLY A 868 2.66 -17.73 27.38
N LEU A 869 3.43 -16.67 27.63
CA LEU A 869 4.71 -16.71 28.35
C LEU A 869 4.52 -16.86 29.86
N VAL A 870 3.43 -16.32 30.43
CA VAL A 870 3.18 -16.39 31.88
C VAL A 870 2.90 -17.84 32.33
N PRO A 871 3.62 -18.36 33.33
CA PRO A 871 3.29 -19.65 33.96
C PRO A 871 1.87 -19.62 34.56
N GLU A 872 1.12 -20.71 34.43
CA GLU A 872 -0.29 -20.77 34.83
C GLU A 872 -0.51 -20.40 36.30
N GLU A 873 0.40 -20.82 37.20
CA GLU A 873 0.36 -20.49 38.63
C GLU A 873 0.54 -19.00 38.96
N HIS A 874 1.04 -18.21 38.00
CA HIS A 874 1.28 -16.77 38.13
C HIS A 874 0.29 -15.93 37.32
N ARG A 875 -0.43 -16.57 36.40
CA ARG A 875 -1.34 -15.89 35.46
C ARG A 875 -2.39 -15.04 36.18
N ALA A 876 -3.02 -15.56 37.23
CA ALA A 876 -4.03 -14.81 37.99
C ALA A 876 -3.45 -13.55 38.65
N ALA A 877 -2.27 -13.64 39.27
CA ALA A 877 -1.63 -12.48 39.91
C ALA A 877 -1.30 -11.37 38.91
N VAL A 878 -0.78 -11.73 37.73
CA VAL A 878 -0.44 -10.77 36.68
C VAL A 878 -1.71 -10.08 36.14
N ILE A 879 -2.82 -10.82 35.96
CA ILE A 879 -4.13 -10.22 35.61
C ILE A 879 -4.58 -9.25 36.70
N ASP A 880 -4.54 -9.67 37.98
CA ASP A 880 -5.01 -8.86 39.09
C ASP A 880 -4.23 -7.54 39.18
N HIS A 881 -2.92 -7.55 38.94
CA HIS A 881 -2.10 -6.35 38.88
C HIS A 881 -2.42 -5.45 37.68
N LEU A 882 -2.69 -6.02 36.51
CA LEU A 882 -3.13 -5.27 35.32
C LEU A 882 -4.47 -4.57 35.57
N VAL A 883 -5.45 -5.30 36.12
CA VAL A 883 -6.77 -4.75 36.46
C VAL A 883 -6.65 -3.67 37.54
N ALA A 884 -5.81 -3.88 38.56
CA ALA A 884 -5.56 -2.89 39.59
C ALA A 884 -4.93 -1.59 39.03
N ASP A 885 -3.97 -1.70 38.11
CA ASP A 885 -3.36 -0.54 37.46
C ASP A 885 -4.36 0.24 36.60
N LEU A 886 -5.17 -0.46 35.79
CA LEU A 886 -6.24 0.17 34.99
C LEU A 886 -7.19 0.97 35.89
N HIS A 887 -7.70 0.36 36.97
CA HIS A 887 -8.57 1.06 37.91
C HIS A 887 -7.87 2.24 38.61
N ALA A 888 -6.59 2.09 38.98
CA ALA A 888 -5.81 3.17 39.59
C ALA A 888 -5.62 4.37 38.65
N ARG A 889 -5.64 4.12 37.34
CA ARG A 889 -5.58 5.14 36.29
C ARG A 889 -6.96 5.61 35.83
N GLY A 890 -8.04 5.23 36.53
CA GLY A 890 -9.40 5.61 36.18
C GLY A 890 -9.89 4.93 34.90
N ASP A 891 -9.55 3.65 34.73
CA ASP A 891 -9.88 2.80 33.58
C ASP A 891 -9.31 3.31 32.26
N HIS A 892 -8.09 3.85 32.29
CA HIS A 892 -7.35 4.29 31.10
C HIS A 892 -6.22 3.31 30.74
N LEU A 893 -6.01 3.13 29.44
CA LEU A 893 -4.83 2.45 28.92
C LEU A 893 -3.55 3.27 29.17
N ASP A 894 -2.42 2.58 29.23
CA ASP A 894 -1.06 3.13 29.26
C ASP A 894 -0.16 2.35 28.30
N THR A 895 -0.69 2.11 27.10
CA THR A 895 -0.10 1.25 26.06
C THR A 895 0.16 2.04 24.78
N GLY A 896 1.29 1.75 24.14
CA GLY A 896 1.58 2.08 22.74
C GLY A 896 1.03 1.02 21.79
N ALA A 897 1.62 0.94 20.59
CA ALA A 897 1.16 0.09 19.50
C ALA A 897 0.99 -1.41 19.87
N LEU A 898 1.95 -1.97 20.61
CA LEU A 898 2.01 -3.41 20.91
C LEU A 898 1.04 -3.79 22.03
N GLY A 899 1.01 -3.00 23.11
CA GLY A 899 0.11 -3.25 24.23
C GLY A 899 -1.35 -3.07 23.84
N THR A 900 -1.63 -2.05 23.02
CA THR A 900 -2.99 -1.71 22.58
C THR A 900 -3.62 -2.87 21.80
N LYS A 901 -2.85 -3.50 20.90
CA LYS A 901 -3.28 -4.69 20.12
C LYS A 901 -3.87 -5.81 20.96
N VAL A 902 -3.36 -6.00 22.18
CA VAL A 902 -3.71 -7.17 23.00
C VAL A 902 -4.50 -6.82 24.27
N LEU A 903 -4.63 -5.54 24.63
CA LEU A 903 -5.26 -5.09 25.88
C LEU A 903 -6.71 -5.59 26.02
N LEU A 904 -7.59 -5.24 25.07
CA LEU A 904 -9.01 -5.60 25.15
C LEU A 904 -9.24 -7.12 25.06
N PRO A 905 -8.57 -7.86 24.16
CA PRO A 905 -8.66 -9.33 24.13
C PRO A 905 -8.18 -9.98 25.44
N VAL A 906 -7.04 -9.55 26.01
CA VAL A 906 -6.52 -10.14 27.26
C VAL A 906 -7.48 -9.92 28.42
N LEU A 907 -8.03 -8.71 28.58
CA LEU A 907 -9.02 -8.41 29.62
C LEU A 907 -10.29 -9.26 29.44
N THR A 908 -10.76 -9.39 28.20
CA THR A 908 -12.00 -10.12 27.89
C THR A 908 -11.86 -11.61 28.17
N GLU A 909 -10.78 -12.23 27.71
CA GLU A 909 -10.50 -13.64 27.96
C GLU A 909 -10.26 -13.93 29.46
N ALA A 910 -9.69 -12.97 30.20
CA ALA A 910 -9.54 -13.05 31.65
C ALA A 910 -10.85 -12.86 32.44
N GLY A 911 -11.99 -12.65 31.78
CA GLY A 911 -13.29 -12.47 32.43
C GLY A 911 -13.61 -11.03 32.83
N HIS A 912 -12.84 -10.06 32.38
CA HIS A 912 -12.99 -8.62 32.65
C HIS A 912 -13.57 -7.86 31.43
N ALA A 913 -14.50 -8.47 30.69
CA ALA A 913 -15.07 -7.89 29.48
C ALA A 913 -15.76 -6.52 29.71
N ASP A 914 -16.40 -6.31 30.87
CA ASP A 914 -16.98 -5.01 31.23
C ASP A 914 -15.91 -3.93 31.45
N LEU A 915 -14.73 -4.30 31.99
CA LEU A 915 -13.59 -3.38 32.10
C LEU A 915 -12.99 -3.07 30.73
N ALA A 916 -12.87 -4.07 29.85
CA ALA A 916 -12.44 -3.85 28.46
C ALA A 916 -13.36 -2.84 27.76
N TYR A 917 -14.68 -2.98 27.91
CA TYR A 917 -15.64 -2.00 27.40
C TYR A 917 -15.47 -0.62 28.04
N ALA A 918 -15.22 -0.54 29.36
CA ALA A 918 -14.98 0.73 30.05
C ALA A 918 -13.73 1.44 29.52
N VAL A 919 -12.63 0.71 29.33
CA VAL A 919 -11.38 1.24 28.73
C VAL A 919 -11.63 1.69 27.29
N ALA A 920 -12.27 0.87 26.47
CA ALA A 920 -12.54 1.17 25.07
C ALA A 920 -13.40 2.44 24.89
N THR A 921 -14.34 2.68 25.79
CA THR A 921 -15.33 3.77 25.68
C THR A 921 -15.03 4.96 26.59
N ASN A 922 -13.89 4.96 27.30
CA ASN A 922 -13.52 6.02 28.23
C ASN A 922 -13.34 7.37 27.50
N PRO A 923 -14.16 8.40 27.78
CA PRO A 923 -14.15 9.65 27.00
C PRO A 923 -13.00 10.60 27.38
N THR A 924 -12.17 10.26 28.37
CA THR A 924 -11.04 11.09 28.82
C THR A 924 -9.70 10.52 28.38
N TYR A 925 -8.70 11.40 28.25
CA TYR A 925 -7.36 11.01 27.77
C TYR A 925 -6.68 10.03 28.73
N PRO A 926 -5.98 8.99 28.22
CA PRO A 926 -5.86 8.55 26.81
C PRO A 926 -6.83 7.41 26.42
N GLY A 927 -7.20 7.33 25.14
CA GLY A 927 -7.91 6.17 24.58
C GLY A 927 -8.85 6.50 23.41
N TRP A 928 -9.49 5.47 22.83
CA TRP A 928 -10.41 5.64 21.70
C TRP A 928 -11.66 6.46 22.05
N GLY A 929 -12.22 6.29 23.24
CA GLY A 929 -13.36 7.11 23.68
C GLY A 929 -13.01 8.60 23.71
N TYR A 930 -11.81 8.95 24.15
CA TYR A 930 -11.30 10.31 24.09
C TYR A 930 -11.15 10.84 22.67
N TRP A 931 -10.59 10.06 21.75
CA TRP A 931 -10.53 10.46 20.34
C TRP A 931 -11.91 10.78 19.76
N PHE A 932 -12.88 9.89 19.95
CA PHE A 932 -14.16 9.99 19.23
C PHE A 932 -15.23 10.83 19.94
N GLU A 933 -15.25 10.86 21.27
CA GLU A 933 -16.19 11.68 22.06
C GLU A 933 -15.55 13.00 22.49
N GLY A 934 -14.25 13.01 22.80
CA GLY A 934 -13.52 14.18 23.28
C GLY A 934 -12.97 15.08 22.17
N LEU A 935 -12.44 14.47 21.09
CA LEU A 935 -11.78 15.19 20.00
C LEU A 935 -12.54 15.17 18.67
N GLY A 936 -13.56 14.32 18.54
CA GLY A 936 -14.36 14.20 17.31
C GLY A 936 -13.61 13.53 16.16
N ALA A 937 -12.71 12.58 16.46
CA ALA A 937 -12.04 11.76 15.45
C ALA A 937 -13.04 11.01 14.55
N THR A 938 -12.67 10.86 13.28
CA THR A 938 -13.43 10.11 12.25
C THR A 938 -12.60 9.02 11.57
N THR A 939 -11.32 8.93 11.91
CA THR A 939 -10.29 7.96 11.48
C THR A 939 -9.44 7.61 12.70
N MET A 940 -8.58 6.59 12.60
CA MET A 940 -7.62 6.25 13.66
C MET A 940 -6.38 7.12 13.56
N TRP A 941 -5.81 7.51 14.70
CA TRP A 941 -4.70 8.46 14.76
C TRP A 941 -3.39 7.78 15.15
N GLU A 942 -2.27 8.45 14.89
CA GLU A 942 -0.91 7.98 15.19
C GLU A 942 -0.62 8.03 16.71
N GLU A 943 -1.09 9.07 17.41
CA GLU A 943 -0.84 9.29 18.84
C GLU A 943 -2.14 9.53 19.64
N TRP A 944 -2.13 9.15 20.93
CA TRP A 944 -3.28 9.33 21.81
C TRP A 944 -3.65 10.80 22.10
N ASN A 945 -2.72 11.74 21.93
CA ASN A 945 -2.90 13.13 22.32
C ASN A 945 -3.57 13.99 21.23
N ALA A 946 -4.13 15.15 21.62
CA ALA A 946 -4.83 16.05 20.70
C ALA A 946 -3.97 16.69 19.60
N ASN A 947 -2.64 16.65 19.74
CA ASN A 947 -1.71 17.18 18.75
C ASN A 947 -1.08 16.06 17.91
N SER A 948 -1.71 14.88 17.84
CA SER A 948 -1.25 13.74 17.06
C SER A 948 -0.74 14.18 15.69
N ARG A 949 0.45 13.68 15.32
CA ARG A 949 1.10 14.11 14.08
C ARG A 949 0.26 13.71 12.88
N SER A 950 -0.09 12.44 12.71
CA SER A 950 -1.11 12.00 11.75
C SER A 950 -2.46 11.70 12.41
N HIS A 951 -3.53 12.05 11.70
CA HIS A 951 -4.91 11.69 12.00
C HIS A 951 -5.40 10.50 11.14
N ASP A 952 -4.52 9.79 10.46
CA ASP A 952 -4.86 8.65 9.58
C ASP A 952 -3.77 7.57 9.65
N HIS A 953 -3.83 6.75 10.71
CA HIS A 953 -2.83 5.75 11.06
C HIS A 953 -3.47 4.51 11.70
N ALA A 954 -3.32 3.33 11.08
CA ALA A 954 -4.18 2.18 11.36
C ALA A 954 -3.79 1.30 12.57
N PHE A 955 -2.52 1.34 13.03
CA PHE A 955 -2.02 0.34 14.01
C PHE A 955 -2.68 0.44 15.40
N MET A 956 -3.22 1.60 15.79
CA MET A 956 -3.96 1.76 17.04
C MET A 956 -5.44 1.39 16.92
N GLY A 957 -5.95 1.12 15.72
CA GLY A 957 -7.36 0.79 15.47
C GLY A 957 -7.80 -0.62 15.88
N THR A 958 -7.00 -1.32 16.67
CA THR A 958 -7.20 -2.72 17.09
C THR A 958 -8.41 -2.95 18.00
N VAL A 959 -9.09 -1.88 18.42
CA VAL A 959 -10.44 -2.00 19.00
C VAL A 959 -11.40 -2.69 18.02
N ASP A 960 -11.19 -2.54 16.72
CA ASP A 960 -11.97 -3.22 15.67
C ASP A 960 -11.86 -4.74 15.75
N ASP A 961 -10.65 -5.27 16.02
CA ASP A 961 -10.43 -6.71 16.22
C ASP A 961 -11.35 -7.24 17.33
N TRP A 962 -11.43 -6.51 18.44
CA TRP A 962 -12.27 -6.83 19.59
C TRP A 962 -13.77 -6.74 19.27
N LEU A 963 -14.19 -5.84 18.38
CA LEU A 963 -15.58 -5.77 17.92
C LEU A 963 -16.01 -7.06 17.20
N TYR A 964 -15.20 -7.55 16.27
CA TYR A 964 -15.46 -8.82 15.58
C TYR A 964 -15.31 -10.03 16.51
N GLN A 965 -14.17 -10.13 17.19
CA GLN A 965 -13.75 -11.34 17.88
C GLN A 965 -14.44 -11.56 19.21
N ASP A 966 -14.79 -10.50 19.94
CA ASP A 966 -15.29 -10.59 21.30
C ASP A 966 -16.70 -10.02 21.45
N VAL A 967 -16.98 -8.82 20.92
CA VAL A 967 -18.32 -8.21 21.03
C VAL A 967 -19.33 -9.00 20.19
N ALA A 968 -19.04 -9.22 18.91
CA ALA A 968 -19.83 -10.11 18.07
C ALA A 968 -19.45 -11.58 18.30
N GLY A 969 -18.19 -11.86 18.63
CA GLY A 969 -17.75 -13.16 19.12
C GLY A 969 -17.23 -14.11 18.03
N VAL A 970 -16.81 -13.65 16.85
CA VAL A 970 -16.37 -14.52 15.73
C VAL A 970 -14.86 -14.74 15.77
N GLN A 971 -14.42 -15.95 16.13
CA GLN A 971 -12.99 -16.28 16.26
C GLN A 971 -12.61 -17.54 15.47
N ALA A 972 -11.55 -17.46 14.66
CA ALA A 972 -10.95 -18.65 14.04
C ALA A 972 -10.18 -19.47 15.09
N THR A 973 -10.46 -20.78 15.18
CA THR A 973 -9.74 -21.72 16.07
C THR A 973 -9.02 -22.83 15.31
N ALA A 974 -9.10 -22.81 13.98
CA ALA A 974 -8.30 -23.59 13.06
C ALA A 974 -8.16 -22.83 11.73
N PRO A 975 -7.13 -23.15 10.92
CA PRO A 975 -6.90 -22.53 9.62
C PRO A 975 -8.15 -22.49 8.72
N ALA A 976 -8.27 -21.41 7.94
CA ALA A 976 -9.39 -21.15 7.02
C ALA A 976 -10.78 -21.11 7.66
N TYR A 977 -10.85 -20.87 8.98
CA TYR A 977 -12.09 -20.99 9.75
C TYR A 977 -12.74 -22.38 9.65
N ALA A 978 -11.95 -23.45 9.44
CA ALA A 978 -12.45 -24.82 9.46
C ALA A 978 -13.09 -25.17 10.82
N LYS A 979 -12.59 -24.53 11.89
CA LYS A 979 -13.25 -24.46 13.20
C LYS A 979 -13.37 -23.00 13.62
N VAL A 980 -14.53 -22.67 14.17
CA VAL A 980 -14.87 -21.32 14.63
C VAL A 980 -15.35 -21.40 16.06
N ARG A 981 -14.95 -20.44 16.89
CA ARG A 981 -15.58 -20.19 18.18
C ARG A 981 -16.53 -19.00 18.01
N ILE A 982 -17.76 -19.16 18.46
CA ILE A 982 -18.77 -18.11 18.54
C ILE A 982 -19.06 -17.81 20.01
N ARG A 983 -18.44 -16.77 20.56
CA ARG A 983 -18.53 -16.39 21.98
C ARG A 983 -18.79 -14.88 22.12
N PRO A 984 -20.04 -14.41 21.95
CA PRO A 984 -20.34 -12.99 22.11
C PRO A 984 -20.28 -12.55 23.58
N HIS A 985 -19.60 -11.46 23.85
CA HIS A 985 -19.53 -10.82 25.16
C HIS A 985 -20.54 -9.66 25.24
N VAL A 986 -21.58 -9.83 26.06
CA VAL A 986 -22.64 -8.84 26.25
C VAL A 986 -22.22 -7.83 27.32
N VAL A 987 -21.50 -6.79 26.89
CA VAL A 987 -20.88 -5.80 27.78
C VAL A 987 -21.63 -4.48 27.84
N GLY A 988 -21.47 -3.77 28.95
CA GLY A 988 -22.02 -2.43 29.15
C GLY A 988 -23.52 -2.33 28.87
N GLY A 989 -23.91 -1.28 28.14
CA GLY A 989 -25.29 -0.98 27.77
C GLY A 989 -25.79 -1.69 26.50
N LEU A 990 -24.95 -2.46 25.80
CA LEU A 990 -25.25 -2.95 24.45
C LEU A 990 -26.51 -3.81 24.41
N THR A 991 -27.42 -3.54 23.48
CA THR A 991 -28.67 -4.32 23.32
C THR A 991 -28.61 -5.28 22.15
N HIS A 992 -27.75 -5.03 21.17
CA HIS A 992 -27.45 -5.94 20.07
C HIS A 992 -26.07 -5.65 19.50
N ALA A 993 -25.47 -6.68 18.90
CA ALA A 993 -24.32 -6.56 18.00
C ALA A 993 -24.36 -7.68 16.95
N SER A 994 -23.77 -7.42 15.80
CA SER A 994 -23.73 -8.32 14.66
C SER A 994 -22.43 -8.14 13.90
N ALA A 995 -21.75 -9.22 13.57
CA ALA A 995 -20.64 -9.21 12.63
C ALA A 995 -20.72 -10.38 11.65
N HIS A 996 -20.09 -10.22 10.50
CA HIS A 996 -19.80 -11.32 9.60
C HIS A 996 -18.42 -11.19 8.97
N VAL A 997 -17.84 -12.33 8.59
CA VAL A 997 -16.59 -12.42 7.81
C VAL A 997 -16.78 -13.44 6.67
N GLU A 998 -16.17 -13.18 5.52
CA GLU A 998 -16.11 -14.12 4.40
C GLU A 998 -14.82 -14.96 4.48
N SER A 999 -14.94 -16.21 4.92
CA SER A 999 -13.83 -17.17 4.88
C SER A 999 -13.69 -17.82 3.50
N PRO A 1000 -12.59 -18.55 3.22
CA PRO A 1000 -12.48 -19.38 2.01
C PRO A 1000 -13.61 -20.41 1.86
N LEU A 1001 -14.19 -20.86 2.97
CA LEU A 1001 -15.29 -21.83 3.01
C LEU A 1001 -16.66 -21.17 2.84
N GLY A 1002 -16.76 -19.86 3.06
CA GLY A 1002 -17.98 -19.06 2.94
C GLY A 1002 -18.19 -18.12 4.13
N ARG A 1003 -19.35 -17.45 4.14
CA ARG A 1003 -19.73 -16.49 5.18
C ARG A 1003 -19.91 -17.16 6.54
N ILE A 1004 -19.35 -16.52 7.57
CA ILE A 1004 -19.60 -16.81 8.99
C ILE A 1004 -20.27 -15.58 9.60
N THR A 1005 -21.38 -15.77 10.29
CA THR A 1005 -22.13 -14.67 10.94
C THR A 1005 -22.30 -14.95 12.43
N SER A 1006 -22.17 -13.93 13.26
CA SER A 1006 -22.67 -13.92 14.65
C SER A 1006 -23.51 -12.68 14.88
N SER A 1007 -24.77 -12.87 15.28
CA SER A 1007 -25.72 -11.77 15.48
C SER A 1007 -26.55 -12.01 16.73
N TRP A 1008 -26.40 -11.16 17.75
CA TRP A 1008 -27.12 -11.31 19.01
C TRP A 1008 -27.94 -10.07 19.36
N ALA A 1009 -29.04 -10.30 20.09
CA ALA A 1009 -29.88 -9.25 20.64
C ALA A 1009 -30.41 -9.66 22.02
N ARG A 1010 -30.43 -8.70 22.95
CA ARG A 1010 -31.06 -8.84 24.27
C ARG A 1010 -32.24 -7.89 24.43
N THR A 1011 -33.31 -8.41 25.00
CA THR A 1011 -34.44 -7.64 25.53
C THR A 1011 -34.72 -8.10 26.97
N ARG A 1012 -35.69 -7.47 27.66
CA ARG A 1012 -36.00 -7.84 29.05
C ARG A 1012 -36.33 -9.35 29.17
N GLY A 1013 -35.46 -10.09 29.86
CA GLY A 1013 -35.62 -11.53 30.14
C GLY A 1013 -35.38 -12.46 28.94
N ARG A 1014 -34.81 -11.96 27.83
CA ARG A 1014 -34.55 -12.77 26.63
C ARG A 1014 -33.25 -12.37 25.95
N PHE A 1015 -32.42 -13.35 25.64
CA PHE A 1015 -31.27 -13.21 24.73
C PHE A 1015 -31.49 -14.12 23.52
N THR A 1016 -31.13 -13.67 22.33
CA THR A 1016 -31.15 -14.46 21.09
C THR A 1016 -29.83 -14.29 20.38
N LEU A 1017 -29.24 -15.40 19.93
CA LEU A 1017 -28.04 -15.44 19.10
C LEU A 1017 -28.36 -16.21 17.81
N ARG A 1018 -28.00 -15.64 16.67
CA ARG A 1018 -28.06 -16.26 15.35
C ARG A 1018 -26.64 -16.47 14.85
N VAL A 1019 -26.37 -17.66 14.32
CA VAL A 1019 -25.05 -18.05 13.82
C VAL A 1019 -25.20 -18.69 12.46
N ASP A 1020 -24.45 -18.22 11.48
CA ASP A 1020 -24.32 -18.89 10.18
C ASP A 1020 -22.94 -19.52 10.08
N VAL A 1021 -22.90 -20.81 9.73
CA VAL A 1021 -21.66 -21.59 9.58
C VAL A 1021 -21.61 -22.16 8.16
N PRO A 1022 -20.54 -21.92 7.38
CA PRO A 1022 -20.46 -22.39 6.00
C PRO A 1022 -20.19 -23.91 5.92
N MET A 1023 -20.44 -24.50 4.76
CA MET A 1023 -20.11 -25.91 4.52
C MET A 1023 -18.59 -26.12 4.64
N GLY A 1024 -18.18 -27.16 5.35
CA GLY A 1024 -16.76 -27.44 5.64
C GLY A 1024 -16.28 -26.91 6.98
N SER A 1025 -17.04 -26.01 7.62
CA SER A 1025 -16.75 -25.50 8.96
C SER A 1025 -17.63 -26.14 10.03
N THR A 1026 -17.12 -26.13 11.27
CA THR A 1026 -17.88 -26.40 12.50
C THR A 1026 -17.71 -25.26 13.48
N ALA A 1027 -18.73 -24.98 14.30
CA ALA A 1027 -18.65 -23.92 15.30
C ALA A 1027 -18.88 -24.45 16.72
N ASP A 1028 -18.02 -24.00 17.64
CA ASP A 1028 -18.26 -24.05 19.09
C ASP A 1028 -18.94 -22.76 19.52
N VAL A 1029 -20.23 -22.86 19.85
CA VAL A 1029 -21.09 -21.73 20.21
C VAL A 1029 -21.24 -21.69 21.73
N LEU A 1030 -20.73 -20.62 22.33
CA LEU A 1030 -20.85 -20.33 23.75
C LEU A 1030 -21.95 -19.28 23.93
N VAL A 1031 -23.10 -19.71 24.45
CA VAL A 1031 -24.27 -18.84 24.65
C VAL A 1031 -24.27 -18.27 26.07
N PRO A 1032 -24.24 -16.94 26.28
CA PRO A 1032 -24.26 -16.34 27.62
C PRO A 1032 -25.49 -16.75 28.44
N VAL A 1033 -25.31 -17.25 29.67
CA VAL A 1033 -26.39 -17.66 30.57
C VAL A 1033 -26.11 -17.26 32.03
N GLY A 1034 -27.04 -16.57 32.66
CA GLY A 1034 -26.97 -16.20 34.09
C GLY A 1034 -27.76 -17.15 35.00
N GLY A 1035 -27.19 -17.55 36.15
CA GLY A 1035 -27.91 -18.21 37.25
C GLY A 1035 -28.89 -19.33 36.84
N ARG A 1036 -30.19 -19.09 37.00
CA ARG A 1036 -31.30 -20.05 36.71
C ARG A 1036 -31.76 -20.04 35.24
N GLN A 1037 -31.12 -19.27 34.36
CA GLN A 1037 -31.51 -19.17 32.96
C GLN A 1037 -31.23 -20.48 32.20
N THR A 1038 -32.11 -20.75 31.24
CA THR A 1038 -32.03 -21.92 30.35
C THR A 1038 -31.73 -21.47 28.93
N ALA A 1039 -30.69 -22.04 28.34
CA ALA A 1039 -30.39 -21.91 26.92
C ALA A 1039 -31.16 -22.98 26.12
N HIS A 1040 -31.84 -22.54 25.07
CA HIS A 1040 -32.52 -23.35 24.07
C HIS A 1040 -31.69 -23.32 22.79
N ALA A 1041 -31.33 -24.49 22.29
CA ALA A 1041 -30.51 -24.67 21.10
C ALA A 1041 -31.28 -25.41 19.99
N PRO A 1042 -30.81 -25.34 18.73
CA PRO A 1042 -31.32 -26.16 17.63
C PRO A 1042 -31.24 -27.67 17.94
N ALA A 1043 -32.11 -28.47 17.32
CA ALA A 1043 -32.22 -29.91 17.58
C ALA A 1043 -30.95 -30.70 17.19
N ASP A 1044 -30.17 -30.17 16.26
CA ASP A 1044 -28.93 -30.74 15.74
C ASP A 1044 -27.67 -30.25 16.48
N ALA A 1045 -27.81 -29.32 17.44
CA ALA A 1045 -26.71 -28.87 18.29
C ALA A 1045 -26.36 -29.92 19.37
N VAL A 1046 -25.07 -30.12 19.60
CA VAL A 1046 -24.57 -31.02 20.65
C VAL A 1046 -24.15 -30.21 21.85
N ALA A 1047 -24.79 -30.45 23.00
CA ALA A 1047 -24.46 -29.75 24.24
C ALA A 1047 -23.10 -30.22 24.81
N GLY A 1048 -22.27 -29.24 25.18
CA GLY A 1048 -21.03 -29.41 25.94
C GLY A 1048 -21.21 -29.06 27.42
N GLU A 1049 -20.10 -28.94 28.14
CA GLU A 1049 -20.12 -28.49 29.53
C GLU A 1049 -20.38 -26.99 29.62
N ARG A 1050 -20.94 -26.53 30.76
CA ARG A 1050 -21.06 -25.09 31.00
C ARG A 1050 -19.70 -24.53 31.38
N GLU A 1051 -19.32 -23.42 30.74
CA GLU A 1051 -18.01 -22.78 30.92
C GLU A 1051 -18.21 -21.32 31.32
N GLY A 1052 -17.76 -20.90 32.50
CA GLY A 1052 -17.65 -19.48 32.86
C GLY A 1052 -18.91 -18.61 32.63
N GLY A 1053 -20.11 -19.13 32.89
CA GLY A 1053 -21.36 -18.40 32.62
C GLY A 1053 -21.91 -18.56 31.19
N TYR A 1054 -21.41 -19.54 30.43
CA TYR A 1054 -21.87 -19.89 29.09
C TYR A 1054 -22.42 -21.32 29.04
N ALA A 1055 -23.41 -21.53 28.18
CA ALA A 1055 -23.83 -22.85 27.73
C ALA A 1055 -23.13 -23.16 26.41
N HIS A 1056 -22.32 -24.22 26.38
CA HIS A 1056 -21.56 -24.63 25.19
C HIS A 1056 -22.38 -25.57 24.30
N PHE A 1057 -22.35 -25.30 23.01
CA PHE A 1057 -22.91 -26.15 21.96
C PHE A 1057 -21.93 -26.28 20.80
N THR A 1058 -21.85 -27.46 20.18
CA THR A 1058 -21.17 -27.64 18.89
C THR A 1058 -22.21 -27.82 17.78
N VAL A 1059 -22.06 -27.06 16.69
CA VAL A 1059 -22.91 -27.14 15.48
C VAL A 1059 -22.07 -27.29 14.22
N GLY A 1060 -22.67 -27.93 13.19
CA GLY A 1060 -22.10 -27.98 11.84
C GLY A 1060 -22.58 -26.82 10.97
N ALA A 1061 -22.38 -26.94 9.66
CA ALA A 1061 -22.84 -25.97 8.67
C ALA A 1061 -24.35 -25.70 8.74
N GLY A 1062 -24.75 -24.46 8.48
CA GLY A 1062 -26.14 -24.01 8.45
C GLY A 1062 -26.40 -22.73 9.27
N SER A 1063 -27.66 -22.32 9.28
CA SER A 1063 -28.16 -21.19 10.07
C SER A 1063 -28.79 -21.69 11.37
N HIS A 1064 -28.21 -21.28 12.50
CA HIS A 1064 -28.53 -21.74 13.84
C HIS A 1064 -29.10 -20.59 14.68
N SER A 1065 -30.08 -20.88 15.54
CA SER A 1065 -30.63 -19.89 16.48
C SER A 1065 -30.68 -20.44 17.90
N PHE A 1066 -30.04 -19.72 18.81
CA PHE A 1066 -30.00 -19.98 20.23
C PHE A 1066 -30.82 -18.93 20.97
N ARG A 1067 -31.50 -19.33 22.03
CA ARG A 1067 -32.31 -18.42 22.85
C ARG A 1067 -32.09 -18.70 24.32
N VAL A 1068 -32.03 -17.66 25.12
CA VAL A 1068 -31.97 -17.79 26.58
C VAL A 1068 -33.23 -17.17 27.16
N THR A 1069 -33.86 -17.90 28.07
CA THR A 1069 -35.06 -17.48 28.80
C THR A 1069 -34.87 -17.74 30.28
N GLY A 1070 -35.38 -16.85 31.12
CA GLY A 1070 -35.38 -17.03 32.58
C GLY A 1070 -35.34 -15.72 33.31
#